data_AF-A0A1J0ADW3-F1
#
_entry.id   AF-A0A1J0ADW3-F1
#
_cell.length_a   1.000
_cell.length_b   1.000
_cell.length_c   1.000
_cell.angle_alpha   90.00
_cell.angle_beta   90.00
_cell.angle_gamma   90.00
#
_symmetry.space_group_name_H-M   'P 1'
#
loop_
_entity.id
_entity.type
_entity.pdbx_description
1 polymer ?
#
loop_
_entity_poly.entity_id
_entity_poly.type
_entity_poly.pdbx_seq_one_letter_code
_entity_poly.pdbx_strand_id
1 'polypeptide(L)'
;MGRSWWLVGLGCGWLLGGAMPGLSQPARTVQKIPFRNLGFTRPVVLRGASPEFGVSIPLFSRTLEPAQSFVQLELAPSPVLKPSSTVRISLNGRPERVIQVKDLLPQKSIKIPLRLPPPGERFIAVGVESFLQITPDFCEDVASGNLFLTVGENSFFQVVQTEQDTPISYWFRPTYNRVVLVVPESMDVPTTQAALWMYSLLNYRFRESRVPIGWVAGKLESLKLDQNTEAAVVLHQDEKAPNIQRQGHILRVRAQPQVVQSLAQAEPAFMAPGVQVVASDPAAPRRLRDRRLFTELGWNETVKTGLGNQSFRLTFDLAQLGGRPQDLSLALRSRFSQASTDDAGALSAQIFLNGTFINSLNVGTQTQLNTTLALPESRLQRSNNLDVVFAVAQRDCRSPRPVTVQVLGASYLDWNGYQRPQGNFDDVPQDFLGAGQVVVAVDNPAVVAGTAQVLGMLSRSGGRPLLPELLPAAEVKNWANLPQRPQWRLLGTEPGVRLNSPIRLGQSFEIINPINQRTLLQAEPGASIGLLQAFSHQGVPTLWLSWWGEQPQVVAQTGAVLADPVASLVNQLQGNVVTVTPQGSFDYWNLTGDTLRVRYPNELNWWLLFRRYRWVLLGLFLVIGGILAWRLYQKLGRQAQAPTPPTS
;
A
#
# COMPACT_ATOMS: atom_id res chain seq x y z
N MET A 1 20.75 -43.55 -90.65
CA MET A 1 20.38 -44.97 -90.81
C MET A 1 21.23 -45.80 -89.86
N GLY A 2 20.63 -46.62 -89.01
CA GLY A 2 21.37 -47.60 -88.19
C GLY A 2 20.98 -47.63 -86.71
N ARG A 3 19.98 -48.46 -86.40
CA ARG A 3 19.73 -49.22 -85.14
C ARG A 3 21.02 -49.48 -84.33
N SER A 4 21.12 -49.59 -83.01
CA SER A 4 20.26 -50.01 -81.88
C SER A 4 21.25 -50.57 -80.83
N TRP A 5 20.93 -50.53 -79.54
CA TRP A 5 21.08 -51.60 -78.51
C TRP A 5 21.41 -51.07 -77.10
N TRP A 6 20.42 -51.25 -76.21
CA TRP A 6 20.43 -51.66 -74.79
C TRP A 6 21.65 -51.52 -73.87
N LEU A 7 21.41 -51.03 -72.64
CA LEU A 7 21.84 -51.56 -71.32
C LEU A 7 21.33 -50.59 -70.21
N VAL A 8 20.25 -50.91 -69.49
CA VAL A 8 20.18 -51.54 -68.13
C VAL A 8 21.05 -50.86 -67.06
N GLY A 9 20.37 -50.16 -66.14
CA GLY A 9 20.50 -50.35 -64.69
C GLY A 9 21.51 -49.47 -63.94
N LEU A 10 21.00 -48.56 -63.10
CA LEU A 10 21.19 -48.58 -61.64
C LEU A 10 20.49 -47.38 -60.98
N GLY A 11 19.56 -47.69 -60.08
CA GLY A 11 18.97 -46.72 -59.18
C GLY A 11 19.89 -46.39 -58.01
N CYS A 12 19.97 -45.09 -57.69
CA CYS A 12 20.18 -44.54 -56.35
C CYS A 12 19.98 -43.03 -56.47
N GLY A 13 18.84 -42.53 -56.02
CA GLY A 13 18.48 -41.12 -56.16
C GLY A 13 17.40 -40.70 -55.19
N TRP A 14 17.58 -41.04 -53.92
CA TRP A 14 16.83 -40.45 -52.81
C TRP A 14 17.82 -40.13 -51.68
N LEU A 15 17.59 -39.00 -51.02
CA LEU A 15 18.33 -38.41 -49.88
C LEU A 15 19.48 -37.47 -50.24
N LEU A 16 19.15 -36.20 -50.50
CA LEU A 16 19.88 -35.03 -49.97
C LEU A 16 18.93 -33.81 -50.03
N GLY A 17 17.91 -33.83 -49.17
CA GLY A 17 17.08 -32.67 -48.84
C GLY A 17 17.32 -32.29 -47.38
N GLY A 18 18.54 -31.86 -47.07
CA GLY A 18 18.88 -31.35 -45.74
C GLY A 18 18.20 -30.02 -45.49
N ALA A 19 17.01 -30.04 -44.88
CA ALA A 19 16.44 -28.87 -44.23
C ALA A 19 17.38 -28.47 -43.08
N MET A 20 18.11 -27.37 -43.26
CA MET A 20 18.79 -26.74 -42.13
C MET A 20 17.72 -26.38 -41.09
N PRO A 21 17.87 -26.78 -39.82
CA PRO A 21 16.99 -26.31 -38.76
C PRO A 21 17.14 -24.79 -38.71
N GLY A 22 16.09 -24.07 -39.08
CA GLY A 22 16.03 -22.63 -38.92
C GLY A 22 16.32 -22.31 -37.46
N LEU A 23 17.37 -21.53 -37.23
CA LEU A 23 17.59 -20.84 -35.97
C LEU A 23 16.32 -20.05 -35.68
N SER A 24 15.48 -20.57 -34.78
CA SER A 24 14.35 -19.84 -34.25
C SER A 24 14.88 -18.56 -33.64
N GLN A 25 14.51 -17.42 -34.22
CA GLN A 25 14.87 -16.13 -33.65
C GLN A 25 14.35 -16.09 -32.22
N PRO A 26 15.18 -15.71 -31.24
CA PRO A 26 14.73 -15.65 -29.86
C PRO A 26 13.53 -14.71 -29.78
N ALA A 27 12.49 -15.15 -29.09
CA ALA A 27 11.26 -14.38 -28.94
C ALA A 27 11.60 -13.00 -28.35
N ARG A 28 11.01 -11.95 -28.93
CA ARG A 28 11.24 -10.57 -28.50
C ARG A 28 10.01 -10.07 -27.78
N THR A 29 10.19 -9.52 -26.59
CA THR A 29 9.12 -8.84 -25.87
C THR A 29 9.31 -7.34 -26.03
N VAL A 30 8.28 -6.66 -26.57
CA VAL A 30 8.23 -5.19 -26.60
C VAL A 30 7.34 -4.71 -25.47
N GLN A 31 7.90 -3.90 -24.58
CA GLN A 31 7.19 -3.38 -23.43
C GLN A 31 7.12 -1.86 -23.45
N LYS A 32 5.91 -1.31 -23.32
CA LYS A 32 5.67 0.12 -23.17
C LYS A 32 5.29 0.44 -21.72
N ILE A 33 6.11 1.24 -21.04
CA ILE A 33 5.96 1.60 -19.62
C ILE A 33 5.67 3.10 -19.54
N PRO A 34 4.40 3.51 -19.46
CA PRO A 34 4.04 4.92 -19.31
C PRO A 34 4.40 5.43 -17.91
N PHE A 35 4.70 6.72 -17.78
CA PHE A 35 5.09 7.32 -16.48
C PHE A 35 3.99 7.21 -15.42
N ARG A 36 2.72 7.15 -15.83
CA ARG A 36 1.60 6.86 -14.93
C ARG A 36 1.77 5.54 -14.15
N ASN A 37 2.36 4.51 -14.77
CA ASN A 37 2.63 3.23 -14.11
C ASN A 37 3.80 3.33 -13.12
N LEU A 38 4.59 4.40 -13.20
CA LEU A 38 5.67 4.73 -12.27
C LEU A 38 5.22 5.72 -11.19
N GLY A 39 3.92 6.00 -11.07
CA GLY A 39 3.35 6.89 -10.06
C GLY A 39 3.07 8.32 -10.52
N PHE A 40 3.41 8.70 -11.75
CA PHE A 40 3.17 10.05 -12.28
C PHE A 40 1.82 10.12 -13.00
N THR A 41 0.73 10.18 -12.23
CA THR A 41 -0.65 10.17 -12.74
C THR A 41 -1.14 11.52 -13.27
N ARG A 42 -0.30 12.55 -13.24
CA ARG A 42 -0.57 13.92 -13.71
C ARG A 42 0.72 14.50 -14.30
N PRO A 43 0.64 15.53 -15.16
CA PRO A 43 1.82 16.25 -15.62
C PRO A 43 2.63 16.80 -14.44
N VAL A 44 3.95 16.65 -14.50
CA VAL A 44 4.87 17.14 -13.46
C VAL A 44 5.32 18.54 -13.82
N VAL A 45 4.95 19.53 -13.00
CA VAL A 45 5.34 20.94 -13.20
C VAL A 45 6.60 21.25 -12.39
N LEU A 46 7.70 21.46 -13.10
CA LEU A 46 9.01 21.82 -12.56
C LEU A 46 9.09 23.33 -12.48
N ARG A 47 9.15 23.90 -11.26
CA ARG A 47 9.12 25.35 -11.04
C ARG A 47 10.46 25.88 -10.54
N GLY A 48 10.82 27.09 -10.98
CA GLY A 48 12.05 27.79 -10.62
C GLY A 48 13.01 27.90 -11.80
N ALA A 49 14.17 28.50 -11.54
CA ALA A 49 15.17 28.75 -12.58
C ALA A 49 16.00 27.52 -12.92
N SER A 50 16.20 26.60 -11.97
CA SER A 50 16.96 25.37 -12.20
C SER A 50 16.29 24.11 -11.65
N PRO A 51 15.03 23.81 -12.03
CA PRO A 51 14.35 22.65 -11.50
C PRO A 51 14.81 21.37 -12.20
N GLU A 52 14.77 20.29 -11.44
CA GLU A 52 15.22 18.95 -11.83
C GLU A 52 14.07 17.93 -11.71
N PHE A 53 14.11 16.91 -12.55
CA PHE A 53 13.20 15.78 -12.53
C PHE A 53 13.96 14.50 -12.85
N GLY A 54 13.72 13.45 -12.08
CA GLY A 54 14.33 12.14 -12.30
C GLY A 54 13.26 11.05 -12.35
N VAL A 55 13.41 10.13 -13.29
CA VAL A 55 12.59 8.92 -13.37
C VAL A 55 13.47 7.74 -13.75
N SER A 56 13.25 6.61 -13.12
CA SER A 56 14.06 5.41 -13.35
C SER A 56 13.20 4.19 -13.56
N ILE A 57 13.65 3.30 -14.44
CA ILE A 57 13.12 1.95 -14.56
C ILE A 57 14.18 0.93 -14.13
N PRO A 58 13.82 -0.10 -13.36
CA PRO A 58 14.71 -1.22 -13.07
C PRO A 58 15.16 -1.95 -14.35
N LEU A 59 16.45 -2.27 -14.41
CA LEU A 59 17.07 -3.09 -15.44
C LEU A 59 17.02 -4.56 -14.99
N PHE A 60 16.04 -5.32 -15.49
CA PHE A 60 15.81 -6.69 -15.04
C PHE A 60 16.70 -7.75 -15.70
N SER A 61 17.30 -7.44 -16.84
CA SER A 61 18.22 -8.32 -17.55
C SER A 61 19.18 -7.50 -18.41
N ARG A 62 20.35 -8.05 -18.72
CA ARG A 62 21.27 -7.49 -19.72
C ARG A 62 20.82 -7.76 -21.16
N THR A 63 19.58 -8.21 -21.36
CA THR A 63 19.02 -8.55 -22.68
C THR A 63 18.24 -7.39 -23.32
N LEU A 64 18.44 -6.16 -22.83
CA LEU A 64 17.92 -4.95 -23.47
C LEU A 64 18.53 -4.81 -24.87
N GLU A 65 17.70 -4.59 -25.87
CA GLU A 65 18.12 -4.24 -27.24
C GLU A 65 18.16 -2.71 -27.36
N PRO A 66 19.33 -2.05 -27.22
CA PRO A 66 19.40 -0.59 -27.07
C PRO A 66 18.94 0.15 -28.34
N ALA A 67 19.14 -0.45 -29.51
CA ALA A 67 18.76 0.13 -30.80
C ALA A 67 17.24 0.31 -30.96
N GLN A 68 16.43 -0.49 -30.27
CA GLN A 68 14.97 -0.47 -30.37
C GLN A 68 14.28 0.05 -29.09
N SER A 69 15.08 0.33 -28.05
CA SER A 69 14.60 0.81 -26.76
C SER A 69 14.82 2.31 -26.64
N PHE A 70 13.81 3.07 -26.21
CA PHE A 70 13.89 4.52 -26.07
C PHE A 70 13.01 5.03 -24.92
N VAL A 71 13.34 6.20 -24.37
CA VAL A 71 12.41 7.01 -23.59
C VAL A 71 11.83 8.10 -24.48
N GLN A 72 10.53 8.31 -24.41
CA GLN A 72 9.84 9.44 -25.01
C GLN A 72 9.40 10.40 -23.91
N LEU A 73 9.90 11.63 -23.95
CA LEU A 73 9.57 12.71 -23.02
C LEU A 73 8.70 13.74 -23.73
N GLU A 74 7.56 14.05 -23.15
CA GLU A 74 6.75 15.20 -23.55
C GLU A 74 7.12 16.39 -22.67
N LEU A 75 7.77 17.41 -23.22
CA LEU A 75 8.27 18.58 -22.51
C LEU A 75 7.57 19.85 -23.02
N ALA A 76 6.92 20.57 -22.12
CA ALA A 76 6.23 21.82 -22.41
C ALA A 76 6.81 22.97 -21.56
N PRO A 77 7.69 23.81 -22.13
CA PRO A 77 8.23 24.98 -21.44
C PRO A 77 7.17 26.09 -21.34
N SER A 78 7.29 26.95 -20.32
CA SER A 78 6.50 28.18 -20.21
C SER A 78 6.69 29.08 -21.45
N PRO A 79 5.62 29.68 -21.99
CA PRO A 79 5.67 30.43 -23.26
C PRO A 79 6.43 31.75 -23.16
N VAL A 80 6.64 32.26 -21.94
CA VAL A 80 7.35 33.53 -21.69
C VAL A 80 8.86 33.34 -21.49
N LEU A 81 9.35 32.10 -21.52
CA LEU A 81 10.77 31.81 -21.34
C LEU A 81 11.58 32.33 -22.53
N LYS A 82 12.80 32.81 -22.24
CA LYS A 82 13.76 33.18 -23.26
C LYS A 82 14.06 31.99 -24.17
N PRO A 83 14.16 32.21 -25.49
CA PRO A 83 14.59 31.20 -26.46
C PRO A 83 15.92 30.51 -26.11
N SER A 84 16.81 31.20 -25.39
CA SER A 84 18.12 30.71 -24.95
C SER A 84 18.08 29.83 -23.69
N SER A 85 16.94 29.74 -23.00
CA SER A 85 16.76 28.82 -21.88
C SER A 85 17.03 27.39 -22.34
N THR A 86 17.59 26.54 -21.48
CA THR A 86 18.02 25.19 -21.85
C THR A 86 17.39 24.13 -21.00
N VAL A 87 17.20 22.95 -21.59
CA VAL A 87 16.82 21.71 -20.92
C VAL A 87 17.87 20.66 -21.25
N ARG A 88 18.58 20.22 -20.23
CA ARG A 88 19.56 19.14 -20.27
C ARG A 88 18.88 17.83 -19.88
N ILE A 89 19.02 16.83 -20.73
CA ILE A 89 18.52 15.49 -20.48
C ILE A 89 19.71 14.56 -20.29
N SER A 90 19.72 13.86 -19.16
CA SER A 90 20.76 12.91 -18.79
C SER A 90 20.22 11.49 -18.76
N LEU A 91 21.04 10.53 -19.14
CA LEU A 91 20.79 9.10 -18.99
C LEU A 91 21.88 8.50 -18.10
N ASN A 92 21.48 7.81 -17.02
CA ASN A 92 22.37 7.20 -16.03
C ASN A 92 23.44 8.19 -15.52
N GLY A 93 23.00 9.41 -15.18
CA GLY A 93 23.86 10.48 -14.70
C GLY A 93 24.77 11.13 -15.75
N ARG A 94 24.69 10.72 -17.02
CA ARG A 94 25.50 11.31 -18.11
C ARG A 94 24.62 12.18 -19.02
N PRO A 95 25.05 13.39 -19.40
CA PRO A 95 24.29 14.24 -20.30
C PRO A 95 24.23 13.63 -21.69
N GLU A 96 23.04 13.38 -22.21
CA GLU A 96 22.81 12.83 -23.55
C GLU A 96 22.41 13.92 -24.54
N ARG A 97 21.63 14.91 -24.10
CA ARG A 97 21.12 15.97 -24.97
C ARG A 97 20.92 17.27 -24.21
N VAL A 98 21.22 18.39 -24.85
CA VAL A 98 20.85 19.74 -24.38
C VAL A 98 19.99 20.38 -25.45
N ILE A 99 18.83 20.92 -25.06
CA ILE A 99 17.82 21.43 -25.98
C ILE A 99 17.47 22.85 -25.56
N GLN A 100 17.41 23.78 -26.50
CA GLN A 100 16.98 25.14 -26.23
C GLN A 100 15.45 25.22 -26.27
N VAL A 101 14.86 26.12 -25.48
CA VAL A 101 13.40 26.32 -25.44
C VAL A 101 12.84 26.65 -26.82
N LYS A 102 13.58 27.38 -27.64
CA LYS A 102 13.18 27.69 -29.03
C LYS A 102 12.89 26.44 -29.87
N ASP A 103 13.62 25.35 -29.62
CA ASP A 103 13.50 24.08 -30.36
C ASP A 103 12.42 23.19 -29.73
N LEU A 104 12.11 23.38 -28.44
CA LEU A 104 11.06 22.67 -27.70
C LEU A 104 9.65 23.18 -28.02
N LEU A 105 9.48 24.49 -28.24
CA LEU A 105 8.18 25.10 -28.54
C LEU A 105 7.46 24.45 -29.75
N PRO A 106 8.12 24.21 -30.89
CA PRO A 106 7.49 23.52 -32.02
C PRO A 106 7.43 21.99 -31.86
N GLN A 107 8.38 21.38 -31.12
CA GLN A 107 8.48 19.93 -30.94
C GLN A 107 8.50 19.55 -29.46
N LYS A 108 7.30 19.33 -28.91
CA LYS A 108 7.13 18.99 -27.49
C LYS A 108 7.54 17.56 -27.14
N SER A 109 7.66 16.66 -28.12
CA SER A 109 7.99 15.24 -27.88
C SER A 109 9.40 14.90 -28.34
N ILE A 110 10.22 14.40 -27.41
CA ILE A 110 11.62 14.05 -27.61
C ILE A 110 11.81 12.57 -27.35
N LYS A 111 12.41 11.88 -28.33
CA LYS A 111 12.82 10.48 -28.19
C LYS A 111 14.31 10.40 -27.92
N ILE A 112 14.70 9.57 -26.95
CA ILE A 112 16.09 9.35 -26.55
C ILE A 112 16.34 7.85 -26.48
N PRO A 113 17.30 7.30 -27.23
CA PRO A 113 17.60 5.89 -27.19
C PRO A 113 18.14 5.51 -25.80
N LEU A 114 17.67 4.38 -25.27
CA LEU A 114 18.19 3.86 -24.00
C LEU A 114 19.56 3.23 -24.23
N ARG A 115 20.42 3.34 -23.22
CA ARG A 115 21.73 2.72 -23.14
C ARG A 115 21.80 1.88 -21.88
N LEU A 116 22.53 0.78 -21.96
CA LEU A 116 22.81 -0.02 -20.77
C LEU A 116 23.56 0.83 -19.75
N PRO A 117 23.17 0.80 -18.46
CA PRO A 117 23.88 1.51 -17.42
C PRO A 117 25.24 0.84 -17.14
N PRO A 118 26.18 1.57 -16.50
CA PRO A 118 27.46 1.02 -16.07
C PRO A 118 27.33 -0.28 -15.25
N PRO A 119 28.36 -1.15 -15.25
CA PRO A 119 28.35 -2.37 -14.44
C PRO A 119 28.08 -2.07 -12.95
N GLY A 120 27.07 -2.72 -12.37
CA GLY A 120 26.67 -2.56 -10.97
C GLY A 120 25.42 -1.70 -10.76
N GLU A 121 25.04 -0.89 -11.74
CA GLU A 121 23.77 -0.14 -11.71
C GLU A 121 22.60 -1.06 -12.09
N ARG A 122 21.53 -0.99 -11.29
CA ARG A 122 20.33 -1.84 -11.43
C ARG A 122 19.16 -1.11 -12.09
N PHE A 123 19.33 0.13 -12.50
CA PHE A 123 18.28 0.99 -13.02
C PHE A 123 18.78 1.75 -14.24
N ILE A 124 17.88 2.00 -15.19
CA ILE A 124 18.06 3.03 -16.21
C ILE A 124 17.40 4.29 -15.67
N ALA A 125 18.19 5.32 -15.40
CA ALA A 125 17.72 6.60 -14.87
C ALA A 125 17.73 7.66 -15.96
N VAL A 126 16.63 8.40 -16.11
CA VAL A 126 16.50 9.56 -16.98
C VAL A 126 16.32 10.79 -16.10
N GLY A 127 17.21 11.76 -16.26
CA GLY A 127 17.16 13.06 -15.59
C GLY A 127 16.82 14.16 -16.57
N VAL A 128 16.00 15.11 -16.15
CA VAL A 128 15.67 16.34 -16.87
C VAL A 128 16.04 17.49 -15.95
N GLU A 129 17.03 18.27 -16.35
CA GLU A 129 17.51 19.45 -15.64
C GLU A 129 17.31 20.65 -16.54
N SER A 130 16.80 21.75 -16.01
CA SER A 130 16.54 22.94 -16.82
C SER A 130 17.26 24.16 -16.29
N PHE A 131 17.52 25.11 -17.17
CA PHE A 131 18.04 26.44 -16.86
C PHE A 131 17.12 27.43 -17.56
N LEU A 132 16.18 27.97 -16.78
CA LEU A 132 15.05 28.75 -17.23
C LEU A 132 15.24 30.23 -16.87
N GLN A 133 15.02 31.12 -17.83
CA GLN A 133 15.12 32.58 -17.68
C GLN A 133 14.06 33.27 -18.54
N ILE A 134 13.56 34.43 -18.08
CA ILE A 134 12.64 35.33 -18.80
C ILE A 134 13.35 36.64 -19.10
N THR A 135 14.09 37.19 -18.13
CA THR A 135 14.86 38.42 -18.23
C THR A 135 16.33 38.15 -17.85
N PRO A 136 17.22 39.16 -17.91
CA PRO A 136 18.55 39.06 -17.30
C PRO A 136 18.52 39.18 -15.76
N ASP A 137 17.40 39.61 -15.17
CA ASP A 137 17.23 39.76 -13.73
C ASP A 137 16.57 38.50 -13.15
N PHE A 138 17.38 37.72 -12.42
CA PHE A 138 16.92 36.48 -11.83
C PHE A 138 15.80 36.67 -10.79
N CYS A 139 15.82 37.77 -10.03
CA CYS A 139 14.88 37.97 -8.94
C CYS A 139 13.48 38.34 -9.45
N GLU A 140 13.42 39.15 -10.51
CA GLU A 140 12.18 39.43 -11.21
C GLU A 140 11.57 38.15 -11.80
N ASP A 141 12.41 37.32 -12.43
CA ASP A 141 11.98 36.06 -13.04
C ASP A 141 11.40 35.09 -12.00
N VAL A 142 12.05 34.92 -10.84
CA VAL A 142 11.57 34.06 -9.76
C VAL A 142 10.25 34.57 -9.17
N ALA A 143 10.12 35.89 -8.97
CA ALA A 143 8.89 36.50 -8.45
C ALA A 143 7.70 36.34 -9.42
N SER A 144 7.96 36.25 -10.72
CA SER A 144 6.90 36.10 -11.74
C SER A 144 6.10 34.80 -11.62
N GLY A 145 6.66 33.76 -11.00
CA GLY A 145 6.06 32.41 -10.96
C GLY A 145 5.98 31.70 -12.32
N ASN A 146 6.48 32.32 -13.39
CA ASN A 146 6.37 31.81 -14.77
C ASN A 146 7.60 31.01 -15.23
N LEU A 147 8.59 30.83 -14.36
CA LEU A 147 9.71 29.92 -14.58
C LEU A 147 9.27 28.48 -14.35
N PHE A 148 8.72 27.84 -15.39
CA PHE A 148 8.37 26.43 -15.30
C PHE A 148 8.57 25.64 -16.59
N LEU A 149 8.79 24.34 -16.41
CA LEU A 149 8.81 23.31 -17.44
C LEU A 149 7.86 22.19 -17.01
N THR A 150 7.01 21.71 -17.92
CA THR A 150 6.10 20.59 -17.63
C THR A 150 6.59 19.33 -18.30
N VAL A 151 6.66 18.22 -17.56
CA VAL A 151 6.81 16.87 -18.09
C VAL A 151 5.42 16.25 -18.23
N GLY A 152 5.02 15.96 -19.47
CA GLY A 152 3.69 15.47 -19.81
C GLY A 152 3.45 14.02 -19.37
N GLU A 153 2.19 13.72 -19.05
CA GLU A 153 1.75 12.40 -18.60
C GLU A 153 1.86 11.30 -19.66
N ASN A 154 1.93 11.67 -20.95
CA ASN A 154 2.13 10.73 -22.06
C ASN A 154 3.59 10.32 -22.25
N SER A 155 4.50 10.74 -21.36
CA SER A 155 5.88 10.27 -21.37
C SER A 155 5.95 8.78 -21.03
N PHE A 156 6.80 8.02 -21.72
CA PHE A 156 6.92 6.57 -21.52
C PHE A 156 8.30 6.03 -21.88
N PHE A 157 8.63 4.86 -21.33
CA PHE A 157 9.73 4.03 -21.80
C PHE A 157 9.20 2.96 -22.77
N GLN A 158 9.90 2.75 -23.87
CA GLN A 158 9.77 1.55 -24.68
C GLN A 158 11.03 0.71 -24.50
N VAL A 159 10.85 -0.51 -24.04
CA VAL A 159 11.92 -1.45 -23.71
C VAL A 159 11.71 -2.67 -24.59
N VAL A 160 12.70 -2.99 -25.43
CA VAL A 160 12.72 -4.22 -26.22
C VAL A 160 13.74 -5.16 -25.61
N GLN A 161 13.29 -6.38 -25.30
CA GLN A 161 14.15 -7.39 -24.68
C GLN A 161 14.08 -8.70 -25.47
N THR A 162 15.21 -9.38 -25.50
CA THR A 162 15.30 -10.75 -25.99
C THR A 162 14.94 -11.70 -24.86
N GLU A 163 13.96 -12.60 -25.10
CA GLU A 163 13.61 -13.68 -24.17
C GLU A 163 14.72 -14.73 -24.19
N GLN A 164 15.64 -14.61 -23.22
CA GLN A 164 16.40 -15.74 -22.71
C GLN A 164 15.87 -16.09 -21.33
N ASP A 165 16.18 -17.29 -20.82
CA ASP A 165 15.76 -17.83 -19.50
C ASP A 165 15.91 -16.80 -18.38
N THR A 166 14.86 -16.01 -18.21
CA THR A 166 14.85 -14.91 -17.26
C THR A 166 14.42 -15.49 -15.92
N PRO A 167 15.13 -15.17 -14.82
CA PRO A 167 14.82 -15.70 -13.50
C PRO A 167 13.39 -15.36 -13.07
N ILE A 168 12.86 -16.08 -12.07
CA ILE A 168 11.50 -15.85 -11.56
C ILE A 168 11.31 -14.41 -11.08
N SER A 169 12.36 -13.74 -10.57
CA SER A 169 12.36 -12.30 -10.26
C SER A 169 11.80 -11.40 -11.35
N TYR A 170 12.05 -11.75 -12.62
CA TYR A 170 11.57 -10.94 -13.74
C TYR A 170 10.03 -10.91 -13.81
N TRP A 171 9.36 -11.95 -13.31
CA TRP A 171 7.90 -11.96 -13.22
C TRP A 171 7.38 -10.92 -12.21
N PHE A 172 8.16 -10.52 -11.21
CA PHE A 172 7.75 -9.47 -10.25
C PHE A 172 8.04 -8.04 -10.75
N ARG A 173 8.17 -7.82 -12.06
CA ARG A 173 8.42 -6.50 -12.65
C ARG A 173 7.25 -5.53 -12.40
N PRO A 174 7.50 -4.26 -12.01
CA PRO A 174 6.50 -3.27 -11.60
C PRO A 174 5.65 -2.73 -12.76
N THR A 175 5.86 -3.24 -13.96
CA THR A 175 5.37 -2.67 -15.22
C THR A 175 3.99 -3.15 -15.63
N TYR A 176 3.43 -4.14 -14.94
CA TYR A 176 2.09 -4.64 -15.24
C TYR A 176 1.03 -3.59 -14.91
N ASN A 177 -0.02 -3.51 -15.72
CA ASN A 177 -1.21 -2.72 -15.43
C ASN A 177 -2.09 -3.43 -14.40
N ARG A 178 -2.06 -4.77 -14.36
CA ARG A 178 -2.85 -5.60 -13.46
C ARG A 178 -2.20 -6.97 -13.28
N VAL A 179 -2.34 -7.54 -12.10
CA VAL A 179 -2.00 -8.93 -11.80
C VAL A 179 -3.24 -9.64 -11.29
N VAL A 180 -3.45 -10.90 -11.65
CA VAL A 180 -4.57 -11.70 -11.15
C VAL A 180 -4.03 -12.92 -10.40
N LEU A 181 -4.52 -13.14 -9.18
CA LEU A 181 -4.35 -14.40 -8.47
C LEU A 181 -5.53 -15.32 -8.82
N VAL A 182 -5.23 -16.42 -9.51
CA VAL A 182 -6.17 -17.49 -9.83
C VAL A 182 -6.06 -18.57 -8.75
N VAL A 183 -7.14 -18.80 -8.01
CA VAL A 183 -7.24 -19.79 -6.95
C VAL A 183 -8.13 -20.97 -7.38
N PRO A 184 -7.92 -22.19 -6.85
CA PRO A 184 -8.82 -23.31 -7.09
C PRO A 184 -10.26 -22.99 -6.64
N GLU A 185 -11.26 -23.58 -7.30
CA GLU A 185 -12.68 -23.41 -6.93
C GLU A 185 -12.98 -23.99 -5.54
N SER A 186 -12.34 -25.12 -5.20
CA SER A 186 -12.38 -25.73 -3.88
C SER A 186 -11.04 -25.51 -3.17
N MET A 187 -11.09 -24.96 -1.96
CA MET A 187 -9.91 -24.72 -1.13
C MET A 187 -10.08 -25.43 0.20
N ASP A 188 -9.12 -26.29 0.54
CA ASP A 188 -8.94 -26.80 1.90
C ASP A 188 -8.14 -25.78 2.74
N VAL A 189 -8.01 -26.04 4.04
CA VAL A 189 -7.32 -25.11 4.97
C VAL A 189 -5.91 -24.75 4.50
N PRO A 190 -5.04 -25.70 4.10
CA PRO A 190 -3.72 -25.37 3.55
C PRO A 190 -3.77 -24.53 2.26
N THR A 191 -4.67 -24.85 1.33
CA THR A 191 -4.85 -24.07 0.08
C THR A 191 -5.31 -22.65 0.38
N THR A 192 -6.26 -22.48 1.31
CA THR A 192 -6.75 -21.16 1.73
C THR A 192 -5.64 -20.34 2.37
N GLN A 193 -4.84 -20.94 3.25
CA GLN A 193 -3.70 -20.25 3.86
C GLN A 193 -2.67 -19.83 2.79
N ALA A 194 -2.34 -20.72 1.86
CA ALA A 194 -1.45 -20.41 0.74
C ALA A 194 -2.00 -19.28 -0.13
N ALA A 195 -3.31 -19.25 -0.39
CA ALA A 195 -3.96 -18.20 -1.16
C ALA A 195 -3.95 -16.83 -0.47
N LEU A 196 -4.26 -16.79 0.83
CA LEU A 196 -4.14 -15.59 1.65
C LEU A 196 -2.71 -15.05 1.66
N TRP A 197 -1.73 -15.95 1.86
CA TRP A 197 -0.31 -15.61 1.87
C TRP A 197 0.19 -15.12 0.51
N MET A 198 -0.24 -15.75 -0.58
CA MET A 198 0.15 -15.34 -1.93
C MET A 198 -0.43 -13.97 -2.27
N TYR A 199 -1.70 -13.73 -1.93
CA TYR A 199 -2.32 -12.43 -2.16
C TYR A 199 -1.62 -11.32 -1.36
N SER A 200 -1.28 -11.60 -0.10
CA SER A 200 -0.46 -10.73 0.76
C SER A 200 0.92 -10.45 0.14
N LEU A 201 1.62 -11.49 -0.35
CA LEU A 201 2.93 -11.37 -0.98
C LEU A 201 2.88 -10.50 -2.25
N LEU A 202 1.91 -10.73 -3.12
CA LEU A 202 1.75 -9.96 -4.36
C LEU A 202 1.51 -8.48 -4.06
N ASN A 203 0.62 -8.19 -3.12
CA ASN A 203 0.34 -6.82 -2.71
C ASN A 203 1.59 -6.13 -2.13
N TYR A 204 2.36 -6.81 -1.29
CA TYR A 204 3.63 -6.29 -0.78
C TYR A 204 4.66 -6.03 -1.88
N ARG A 205 4.82 -6.96 -2.83
CA ARG A 205 5.81 -6.86 -3.92
C ARG A 205 5.47 -5.74 -4.92
N PHE A 206 4.19 -5.48 -5.16
CA PHE A 206 3.71 -4.46 -6.10
C PHE A 206 3.23 -3.17 -5.42
N ARG A 207 3.66 -2.89 -4.18
CA ARG A 207 3.21 -1.70 -3.43
C ARG A 207 3.65 -0.39 -4.09
N GLU A 208 4.90 -0.31 -4.55
CA GLU A 208 5.50 0.93 -5.09
C GLU A 208 4.88 1.29 -6.45
N SER A 209 4.61 0.29 -7.28
CA SER A 209 4.04 0.48 -8.62
C SER A 209 2.52 0.51 -8.65
N ARG A 210 1.86 0.38 -7.49
CA ARG A 210 0.39 0.46 -7.36
C ARG A 210 -0.37 -0.47 -8.31
N VAL A 211 0.19 -1.63 -8.64
CA VAL A 211 -0.46 -2.58 -9.56
C VAL A 211 -1.65 -3.24 -8.83
N PRO A 212 -2.88 -3.15 -9.35
CA PRO A 212 -4.04 -3.81 -8.76
C PRO A 212 -3.91 -5.34 -8.87
N ILE A 213 -4.23 -6.03 -7.76
CA ILE A 213 -4.24 -7.50 -7.69
C ILE A 213 -5.69 -8.00 -7.68
N GLY A 214 -6.13 -8.62 -8.77
CA GLY A 214 -7.42 -9.29 -8.84
C GLY A 214 -7.42 -10.64 -8.14
N TRP A 215 -8.57 -11.05 -7.61
CA TRP A 215 -8.82 -12.40 -7.09
C TRP A 215 -9.83 -13.09 -7.99
N VAL A 216 -9.51 -14.28 -8.49
CA VAL A 216 -10.39 -15.07 -9.36
C VAL A 216 -10.36 -16.53 -8.91
N ALA A 217 -11.52 -17.12 -8.64
CA ALA A 217 -11.66 -18.55 -8.46
C ALA A 217 -11.89 -19.22 -9.82
N GLY A 218 -11.25 -20.38 -10.06
CA GLY A 218 -11.45 -21.15 -11.29
C GLY A 218 -10.18 -21.38 -12.08
N LYS A 219 -10.34 -21.46 -13.41
CA LYS A 219 -9.23 -21.76 -14.32
C LYS A 219 -8.75 -20.53 -15.07
N LEU A 220 -7.47 -20.51 -15.43
CA LEU A 220 -6.84 -19.39 -16.12
C LEU A 220 -7.48 -19.13 -17.50
N GLU A 221 -7.94 -20.17 -18.19
CA GLU A 221 -8.54 -20.08 -19.53
C GLU A 221 -9.84 -19.28 -19.56
N SER A 222 -10.49 -19.12 -18.40
CA SER A 222 -11.68 -18.25 -18.26
C SER A 222 -11.34 -16.75 -18.31
N LEU A 223 -10.06 -16.39 -18.19
CA LEU A 223 -9.58 -15.01 -18.17
C LEU A 223 -9.03 -14.58 -19.52
N LYS A 224 -9.54 -13.45 -20.02
CA LYS A 224 -8.95 -12.75 -21.17
C LYS A 224 -7.88 -11.79 -20.65
N LEU A 225 -6.64 -12.24 -20.59
CA LEU A 225 -5.49 -11.42 -20.18
C LEU A 225 -4.80 -10.79 -21.39
N ASP A 226 -4.47 -9.51 -21.29
CA ASP A 226 -3.52 -8.87 -22.22
C ASP A 226 -2.09 -9.30 -21.86
N GLN A 227 -1.50 -10.17 -22.69
CA GLN A 227 -0.19 -10.77 -22.46
C GLN A 227 0.96 -9.76 -22.34
N ASN A 228 0.77 -8.53 -22.84
CA ASN A 228 1.78 -7.48 -22.79
C ASN A 228 1.70 -6.63 -21.52
N THR A 229 0.51 -6.50 -20.93
CA THR A 229 0.26 -5.56 -19.84
C THR A 229 -0.29 -6.18 -18.57
N GLU A 230 -0.75 -7.43 -18.61
CA GLU A 230 -1.32 -8.15 -17.47
C GLU A 230 -0.52 -9.43 -17.17
N ALA A 231 -0.59 -9.87 -15.91
CA ALA A 231 0.04 -11.11 -15.45
C ALA A 231 -0.91 -11.94 -14.60
N ALA A 232 -0.61 -13.23 -14.45
CA ALA A 232 -1.36 -14.10 -13.57
C ALA A 232 -0.45 -14.95 -12.69
N VAL A 233 -0.86 -15.16 -11.44
CA VAL A 233 -0.38 -16.24 -10.59
C VAL A 233 -1.46 -17.30 -10.52
N VAL A 234 -1.14 -18.54 -10.84
CA VAL A 234 -2.07 -19.66 -10.75
C VAL A 234 -1.65 -20.57 -9.60
N LEU A 235 -2.50 -20.68 -8.58
CA LEU A 235 -2.33 -21.66 -7.52
C LEU A 235 -2.82 -23.03 -7.99
N HIS A 236 -1.94 -24.03 -7.99
CA HIS A 236 -2.28 -25.40 -8.38
C HIS A 236 -2.07 -26.40 -7.25
N GLN A 237 -2.87 -27.47 -7.27
CA GLN A 237 -2.80 -28.58 -6.30
C GLN A 237 -2.12 -29.83 -6.88
N ASP A 238 -1.61 -29.78 -8.12
CA ASP A 238 -0.91 -30.91 -8.74
C ASP A 238 0.44 -31.19 -8.03
N GLU A 239 0.52 -32.34 -7.37
CA GLU A 239 1.70 -32.82 -6.63
C GLU A 239 2.87 -33.23 -7.55
N LYS A 240 2.61 -33.55 -8.82
CA LYS A 240 3.64 -33.94 -9.79
C LYS A 240 4.26 -32.75 -10.50
N ALA A 241 3.53 -31.63 -10.59
CA ALA A 241 4.04 -30.40 -11.17
C ALA A 241 5.09 -29.73 -10.26
N PRO A 242 6.08 -28.98 -10.79
CA PRO A 242 7.05 -28.25 -9.97
C PRO A 242 6.37 -27.30 -8.96
N ASN A 243 7.05 -27.02 -7.84
CA ASN A 243 6.49 -26.10 -6.83
C ASN A 243 6.29 -24.70 -7.38
N ILE A 244 7.19 -24.24 -8.26
CA ILE A 244 7.13 -22.94 -8.90
C ILE A 244 7.57 -23.07 -10.35
N GLN A 245 6.74 -22.59 -11.27
CA GLN A 245 7.03 -22.59 -12.71
C GLN A 245 6.61 -21.28 -13.33
N ARG A 246 7.48 -20.67 -14.13
CA ARG A 246 7.17 -19.47 -14.92
C ARG A 246 6.97 -19.84 -16.38
N GLN A 247 5.94 -19.27 -16.99
CA GLN A 247 5.66 -19.34 -18.43
C GLN A 247 5.28 -17.92 -18.90
N GLY A 248 6.26 -17.16 -19.38
CA GLY A 248 6.05 -15.77 -19.80
C GLY A 248 5.51 -14.88 -18.66
N HIS A 249 4.27 -14.41 -18.83
CA HIS A 249 3.51 -13.57 -17.88
C HIS A 249 2.69 -14.38 -16.86
N ILE A 250 2.76 -15.71 -16.89
CA ILE A 250 2.06 -16.60 -15.96
C ILE A 250 3.08 -17.23 -15.00
N LEU A 251 2.79 -17.15 -13.70
CA LEU A 251 3.53 -17.82 -12.65
C LEU A 251 2.64 -18.88 -12.01
N ARG A 252 3.00 -20.16 -12.16
CA ARG A 252 2.31 -21.27 -11.50
C ARG A 252 3.01 -21.54 -10.17
N VAL A 253 2.25 -21.58 -9.09
CA VAL A 253 2.76 -21.83 -7.75
C VAL A 253 1.91 -22.91 -7.09
N ARG A 254 2.55 -23.90 -6.47
CA ARG A 254 1.85 -24.93 -5.72
C ARG A 254 1.14 -24.31 -4.52
N ALA A 255 -0.11 -24.69 -4.30
CA ALA A 255 -0.99 -24.17 -3.26
C ALA A 255 -0.63 -24.72 -1.85
N GLN A 256 0.61 -24.53 -1.42
CA GLN A 256 1.14 -24.96 -0.13
C GLN A 256 1.77 -23.77 0.61
N PRO A 257 1.47 -23.56 1.90
CA PRO A 257 2.00 -22.43 2.67
C PRO A 257 3.54 -22.33 2.63
N GLN A 258 4.24 -23.46 2.72
CA GLN A 258 5.71 -23.52 2.70
C GLN A 258 6.30 -23.00 1.38
N VAL A 259 5.63 -23.27 0.25
CA VAL A 259 6.05 -22.80 -1.06
C VAL A 259 5.93 -21.27 -1.15
N VAL A 260 4.80 -20.71 -0.67
CA VAL A 260 4.59 -19.26 -0.66
C VAL A 260 5.55 -18.57 0.31
N GLN A 261 5.81 -19.17 1.47
CA GLN A 261 6.79 -18.67 2.44
C GLN A 261 8.20 -18.61 1.84
N SER A 262 8.62 -19.64 1.09
CA SER A 262 9.92 -19.62 0.40
C SER A 262 10.04 -18.48 -0.62
N LEU A 263 8.96 -18.18 -1.36
CA LEU A 263 8.87 -17.04 -2.29
C LEU A 263 8.92 -15.67 -1.58
N ALA A 264 8.38 -15.62 -0.36
CA ALA A 264 8.43 -14.41 0.46
C ALA A 264 9.83 -14.13 1.02
N GLN A 265 10.59 -15.16 1.37
CA GLN A 265 11.89 -15.06 2.04
C GLN A 265 13.08 -14.98 1.09
N ALA A 266 13.06 -15.73 0.00
CA ALA A 266 14.17 -15.71 -0.94
C ALA A 266 14.14 -14.43 -1.78
N GLU A 267 15.34 -13.92 -2.11
CA GLU A 267 15.46 -12.94 -3.19
C GLU A 267 15.10 -13.65 -4.50
N PRO A 268 14.03 -13.24 -5.21
CA PRO A 268 13.58 -13.93 -6.42
C PRO A 268 14.65 -13.96 -7.53
N ALA A 269 15.75 -13.21 -7.36
CA ALA A 269 16.93 -13.18 -8.21
C ALA A 269 17.64 -14.55 -8.30
N PHE A 270 17.51 -15.41 -7.27
CA PHE A 270 18.22 -16.69 -7.20
C PHE A 270 17.38 -17.91 -7.63
N MET A 271 16.11 -17.74 -8.00
CA MET A 271 15.25 -18.87 -8.34
C MET A 271 15.25 -19.17 -9.83
N ALA A 272 15.78 -20.33 -10.20
CA ALA A 272 15.69 -20.91 -11.54
C ALA A 272 14.24 -21.38 -11.85
N PRO A 273 13.87 -21.53 -13.13
CA PRO A 273 12.62 -22.19 -13.50
C PRO A 273 12.58 -23.65 -13.02
N GLY A 274 11.44 -24.11 -12.47
CA GLY A 274 11.23 -25.54 -12.15
C GLY A 274 11.80 -26.00 -10.80
N VAL A 275 11.94 -25.10 -9.83
CA VAL A 275 12.54 -25.38 -8.51
C VAL A 275 11.63 -26.20 -7.60
N GLN A 276 12.22 -27.14 -6.86
CA GLN A 276 11.60 -27.82 -5.72
C GLN A 276 12.07 -27.17 -4.41
N VAL A 277 11.13 -26.89 -3.52
CA VAL A 277 11.40 -26.33 -2.19
C VAL A 277 11.47 -27.49 -1.20
N VAL A 278 12.64 -27.71 -0.61
CA VAL A 278 12.89 -28.83 0.32
C VAL A 278 12.62 -28.41 1.78
N ALA A 279 12.99 -27.17 2.15
CA ALA A 279 12.72 -26.59 3.46
C ALA A 279 12.77 -25.05 3.40
N SER A 280 12.07 -24.39 4.33
CA SER A 280 12.16 -22.93 4.56
C SER A 280 12.06 -22.66 6.05
N ASP A 281 13.03 -21.94 6.61
CA ASP A 281 13.00 -21.56 8.02
C ASP A 281 11.98 -20.45 8.29
N PRO A 282 11.31 -20.40 9.45
CA PRO A 282 10.48 -19.27 9.81
C PRO A 282 11.30 -17.97 9.85
N ALA A 283 10.82 -16.92 9.17
CA ALA A 283 11.51 -15.63 9.19
C ALA A 283 11.47 -15.04 10.60
N ALA A 284 12.61 -14.93 11.25
CA ALA A 284 12.69 -14.35 12.59
C ALA A 284 12.20 -12.89 12.57
N PRO A 285 11.40 -12.45 13.57
CA PRO A 285 11.01 -11.06 13.69
C PRO A 285 12.25 -10.20 13.95
N ARG A 286 12.54 -9.29 13.02
CA ARG A 286 13.61 -8.30 13.18
C ARG A 286 13.17 -7.27 14.22
N ARG A 287 13.87 -7.16 15.35
CA ARG A 287 13.63 -6.09 16.31
C ARG A 287 13.95 -4.75 15.65
N LEU A 288 12.92 -3.91 15.52
CA LEU A 288 13.04 -2.54 15.07
C LEU A 288 13.77 -1.77 16.19
N ARG A 289 14.92 -1.18 15.87
CA ARG A 289 15.58 -0.21 16.76
C ARG A 289 14.75 1.07 16.77
N ASP A 290 14.73 1.79 17.89
CA ASP A 290 14.04 3.09 18.05
C ASP A 290 14.80 4.25 17.37
N ARG A 291 15.43 3.93 16.24
CA ARG A 291 16.22 4.80 15.38
C ARG A 291 16.16 4.29 13.94
N ARG A 292 15.97 5.19 12.98
CA ARG A 292 16.08 4.88 11.53
C ARG A 292 16.91 5.91 10.80
N LEU A 293 17.96 5.45 10.13
CA LEU A 293 18.73 6.28 9.20
C LEU A 293 17.87 6.62 7.98
N PHE A 294 18.14 7.75 7.35
CA PHE A 294 17.47 8.13 6.10
C PHE A 294 17.70 7.08 5.00
N THR A 295 18.89 6.48 4.94
CA THR A 295 19.19 5.37 4.02
C THR A 295 18.34 4.13 4.28
N GLU A 296 17.97 3.85 5.53
CA GLU A 296 17.07 2.75 5.89
C GLU A 296 15.60 3.05 5.52
N LEU A 297 15.25 4.33 5.41
CA LEU A 297 13.94 4.81 4.93
C LEU A 297 13.89 4.95 3.40
N GLY A 298 14.91 4.46 2.69
CA GLY A 298 14.96 4.49 1.22
C GLY A 298 15.42 5.82 0.62
N TRP A 299 15.96 6.73 1.44
CA TRP A 299 16.50 7.99 0.96
C TRP A 299 17.97 7.83 0.57
N ASN A 300 18.28 8.21 -0.67
CA ASN A 300 19.65 8.23 -1.16
C ASN A 300 20.28 9.60 -0.93
N GLU A 301 21.54 9.58 -0.53
CA GLU A 301 22.34 10.79 -0.35
C GLU A 301 22.47 11.53 -1.69
N THR A 302 21.94 12.76 -1.73
CA THR A 302 21.88 13.58 -2.94
C THR A 302 22.53 14.93 -2.68
N VAL A 303 23.33 15.37 -3.65
CA VAL A 303 23.94 16.70 -3.68
C VAL A 303 23.15 17.53 -4.68
N LYS A 304 22.63 18.68 -4.26
CA LYS A 304 21.97 19.65 -5.14
C LYS A 304 22.82 20.89 -5.27
N THR A 305 22.99 21.39 -6.48
CA THR A 305 23.69 22.65 -6.75
C THR A 305 22.83 23.51 -7.65
N GLY A 306 22.50 24.71 -7.21
CA GLY A 306 21.62 25.59 -7.98
C GLY A 306 21.50 26.99 -7.41
N LEU A 307 20.79 27.85 -8.15
CA LEU A 307 20.42 29.19 -7.72
C LEU A 307 19.13 29.14 -6.90
N GLY A 308 19.05 29.90 -5.81
CA GLY A 308 17.88 29.95 -4.94
C GLY A 308 17.73 28.74 -4.02
N ASN A 309 16.50 28.48 -3.57
CA ASN A 309 16.21 27.49 -2.52
C ASN A 309 16.45 26.06 -2.98
N GLN A 310 17.14 25.26 -2.16
CA GLN A 310 17.38 23.84 -2.41
C GLN A 310 16.49 23.00 -1.48
N SER A 311 15.58 22.22 -2.04
CA SER A 311 14.64 21.40 -1.26
C SER A 311 14.97 19.90 -1.34
N PHE A 312 14.92 19.25 -0.17
CA PHE A 312 15.06 17.82 0.00
C PHE A 312 13.80 17.29 0.67
N ARG A 313 13.13 16.35 0.00
CA ARG A 313 11.94 15.68 0.53
C ARG A 313 12.28 14.27 0.96
N LEU A 314 12.03 13.97 2.22
CA LEU A 314 11.99 12.61 2.74
C LEU A 314 10.53 12.23 2.98
N THR A 315 10.10 11.10 2.42
CA THR A 315 8.80 10.51 2.71
C THR A 315 8.99 9.28 3.59
N PHE A 316 8.21 9.15 4.65
CA PHE A 316 8.25 7.97 5.52
C PHE A 316 6.87 7.63 6.09
N ASP A 317 6.63 6.34 6.32
CA ASP A 317 5.39 5.83 6.91
C ASP A 317 5.61 5.41 8.36
N LEU A 318 4.57 5.55 9.21
CA LEU A 318 4.65 5.09 10.61
C LEU A 318 4.92 3.58 10.71
N ALA A 319 4.47 2.80 9.72
CA ALA A 319 4.78 1.38 9.62
C ALA A 319 6.29 1.09 9.47
N GLN A 320 7.06 1.98 8.84
CA GLN A 320 8.53 1.86 8.73
C GLN A 320 9.23 2.16 10.06
N LEU A 321 8.61 2.99 10.90
CA LEU A 321 9.08 3.28 12.26
C LEU A 321 8.67 2.18 13.25
N GLY A 322 7.71 1.32 12.91
CA GLY A 322 7.20 0.27 13.80
C GLY A 322 6.00 0.70 14.64
N GLY A 323 5.51 1.92 14.44
CA GLY A 323 4.38 2.49 15.16
C GLY A 323 4.46 4.00 15.26
N ARG A 324 3.48 4.60 15.93
CA ARG A 324 3.41 6.02 16.20
C ARG A 324 4.40 6.34 17.32
N PRO A 325 5.53 6.98 16.99
CA PRO A 325 6.62 7.20 17.94
C PRO A 325 6.19 8.18 19.05
N GLN A 326 6.73 7.97 20.24
CA GLN A 326 6.77 8.97 21.30
C GLN A 326 8.12 9.70 21.27
N ASP A 327 8.13 10.99 21.56
CA ASP A 327 9.29 11.87 21.57
C ASP A 327 10.10 11.83 20.26
N LEU A 328 9.41 11.83 19.11
CA LEU A 328 10.05 11.76 17.81
C LEU A 328 10.99 12.95 17.59
N SER A 329 12.23 12.67 17.22
CA SER A 329 13.25 13.67 16.92
C SER A 329 13.92 13.40 15.58
N LEU A 330 14.30 14.49 14.92
CA LEU A 330 15.09 14.50 13.69
C LEU A 330 16.52 14.92 14.04
N ALA A 331 17.48 14.04 13.78
CA ALA A 331 18.89 14.36 13.73
C ALA A 331 19.30 14.66 12.28
N LEU A 332 19.38 15.94 11.95
CA LEU A 332 19.72 16.42 10.61
C LEU A 332 21.22 16.70 10.51
N ARG A 333 21.86 16.03 9.54
CA ARG A 333 23.26 16.24 9.19
C ARG A 333 23.33 16.70 7.74
N SER A 334 23.91 17.87 7.48
CA SER A 334 24.07 18.38 6.12
C SER A 334 25.41 19.10 5.94
N ARG A 335 25.82 19.22 4.68
CA ARG A 335 26.98 19.97 4.21
C ARG A 335 26.54 20.95 3.13
N PHE A 336 27.17 22.11 3.10
CA PHE A 336 26.85 23.13 2.10
C PHE A 336 28.06 24.00 1.79
N SER A 337 28.07 24.57 0.58
CA SER A 337 29.07 25.57 0.18
C SER A 337 28.97 26.79 1.08
N GLN A 338 30.13 27.34 1.46
CA GLN A 338 30.21 28.52 2.32
C GLN A 338 29.47 29.71 1.67
N ALA A 339 28.54 30.32 2.42
CA ALA A 339 27.98 31.62 2.06
C ALA A 339 29.04 32.72 2.29
N SER A 340 29.07 33.75 1.46
CA SER A 340 30.04 34.86 1.56
C SER A 340 30.09 35.43 2.98
N THR A 341 31.27 35.82 3.47
CA THR A 341 31.45 36.36 4.83
C THR A 341 30.67 37.64 5.10
N ASP A 342 30.30 38.36 4.04
CA ASP A 342 29.50 39.59 4.12
C ASP A 342 27.98 39.32 4.28
N ASP A 343 27.56 38.06 4.17
CA ASP A 343 26.16 37.63 4.19
C ASP A 343 25.87 36.66 5.34
N ALA A 344 26.16 37.07 6.57
CA ALA A 344 25.70 36.38 7.78
C ALA A 344 24.14 36.33 7.77
N GLY A 345 23.58 35.19 7.37
CA GLY A 345 22.13 34.99 7.18
C GLY A 345 21.67 34.72 5.74
N ALA A 346 22.58 34.61 4.76
CA ALA A 346 22.22 34.27 3.38
C ALA A 346 21.66 32.86 3.21
N LEU A 347 21.91 31.94 4.15
CA LEU A 347 21.42 30.57 4.05
C LEU A 347 20.72 30.17 5.35
N SER A 348 19.50 29.65 5.23
CA SER A 348 18.73 29.09 6.35
C SER A 348 18.19 27.72 6.00
N ALA A 349 18.27 26.77 6.92
CA ALA A 349 17.63 25.47 6.80
C ALA A 349 16.25 25.54 7.46
N GLN A 350 15.20 25.41 6.66
CA GLN A 350 13.80 25.40 7.09
C GLN A 350 13.27 23.97 7.05
N ILE A 351 12.67 23.52 8.14
CA ILE A 351 12.14 22.17 8.28
C ILE A 351 10.62 22.25 8.30
N PHE A 352 9.98 21.45 7.44
CA PHE A 352 8.54 21.30 7.38
C PHE A 352 8.15 19.83 7.55
N LEU A 353 7.08 19.58 8.30
CA LEU A 353 6.46 18.28 8.45
C LEU A 353 5.03 18.36 7.93
N ASN A 354 4.68 17.54 6.95
CA ASN A 354 3.37 17.52 6.31
C ASN A 354 2.91 18.92 5.85
N GLY A 355 3.85 19.71 5.30
CA GLY A 355 3.63 21.08 4.83
C GLY A 355 3.54 22.14 5.96
N THR A 356 3.62 21.73 7.23
CA THR A 356 3.60 22.65 8.37
C THR A 356 5.03 23.03 8.74
N PHE A 357 5.30 24.32 8.85
CA PHE A 357 6.60 24.83 9.30
C PHE A 357 6.88 24.40 10.75
N ILE A 358 8.04 23.80 10.99
CA ILE A 358 8.48 23.31 12.31
C ILE A 358 9.54 24.22 12.90
N ASN A 359 10.63 24.46 12.15
CA ASN A 359 11.75 25.25 12.64
C ASN A 359 12.55 25.85 11.48
N SER A 360 13.30 26.93 11.75
CA SER A 360 14.28 27.51 10.85
C SER A 360 15.60 27.70 11.59
N LEU A 361 16.67 27.20 11.00
CA LEU A 361 18.03 27.27 11.52
C LEU A 361 18.85 28.13 10.58
N ASN A 362 19.35 29.26 11.08
CA ASN A 362 20.30 30.07 10.33
C ASN A 362 21.65 29.36 10.35
N VAL A 363 22.18 29.03 9.18
CA VAL A 363 23.46 28.32 9.04
C VAL A 363 24.66 29.26 8.90
N GLY A 364 24.43 30.57 8.77
CA GLY A 364 25.47 31.61 8.81
C GLY A 364 26.64 31.30 7.86
N THR A 365 27.86 31.35 8.40
CA THR A 365 29.12 31.05 7.68
C THR A 365 29.58 29.60 7.83
N GLN A 366 28.79 28.74 8.48
CA GLN A 366 29.15 27.33 8.63
C GLN A 366 29.15 26.64 7.26
N THR A 367 29.77 25.47 7.16
CA THR A 367 29.73 24.61 5.97
C THR A 367 29.08 23.26 6.26
N GLN A 368 28.68 23.06 7.52
CA GLN A 368 28.06 21.85 8.02
C GLN A 368 27.01 22.22 9.05
N LEU A 369 25.90 21.48 9.05
CA LEU A 369 24.87 21.56 10.07
C LEU A 369 24.73 20.17 10.69
N ASN A 370 24.82 20.09 12.01
CA ASN A 370 24.53 18.90 12.78
C ASN A 370 23.63 19.31 13.95
N THR A 371 22.35 18.99 13.84
CA THR A 371 21.33 19.47 14.75
C THR A 371 20.33 18.37 15.06
N THR A 372 19.74 18.44 16.24
CA THR A 372 18.61 17.58 16.62
C THR A 372 17.43 18.46 16.98
N LEU A 373 16.25 18.11 16.46
CA LEU A 373 15.01 18.85 16.72
C LEU A 373 13.85 17.90 16.94
N ALA A 374 12.99 18.22 17.89
CA ALA A 374 11.76 17.46 18.14
C ALA A 374 10.74 17.71 17.03
N LEU A 375 10.08 16.65 16.57
CA LEU A 375 8.99 16.72 15.60
C LEU A 375 7.65 16.56 16.35
N PRO A 376 6.64 17.39 16.05
CA PRO A 376 5.37 17.34 16.77
C PRO A 376 4.56 16.09 16.42
N GLU A 377 4.40 15.19 17.39
CA GLU A 377 3.67 13.92 17.23
C GLU A 377 2.20 14.07 16.86
N SER A 378 1.57 15.18 17.26
CA SER A 378 0.18 15.51 16.91
C SER A 378 -0.01 15.79 15.42
N ARG A 379 1.07 16.03 14.68
CA ARG A 379 1.07 16.26 13.22
C ARG A 379 1.45 15.02 12.42
N LEU A 380 1.83 13.93 13.09
CA LEU A 380 2.11 12.68 12.41
C LEU A 380 0.83 12.09 11.83
N GLN A 381 0.93 11.76 10.56
CA GLN A 381 -0.08 11.04 9.79
C GLN A 381 0.46 9.64 9.50
N ARG A 382 -0.35 8.78 8.88
CA ARG A 382 0.09 7.45 8.43
C ARG A 382 1.32 7.52 7.52
N SER A 383 1.27 8.43 6.55
CA SER A 383 2.36 8.76 5.63
C SER A 383 2.78 10.20 5.85
N ASN A 384 4.08 10.45 5.99
CA ASN A 384 4.62 11.74 6.37
C ASN A 384 5.62 12.24 5.34
N ASN A 385 5.56 13.54 5.07
CA ASN A 385 6.55 14.25 4.26
C ASN A 385 7.35 15.19 5.16
N LEU A 386 8.65 14.96 5.23
CA LEU A 386 9.62 15.82 5.87
C LEU A 386 10.39 16.58 4.79
N ASP A 387 10.13 17.87 4.67
CA ASP A 387 10.81 18.75 3.72
C ASP A 387 11.89 19.56 4.45
N VAL A 388 13.14 19.44 4.00
CA VAL A 388 14.26 20.28 4.43
C VAL A 388 14.59 21.24 3.28
N VAL A 389 14.31 22.51 3.48
CA VAL A 389 14.51 23.57 2.49
C VAL A 389 15.65 24.47 2.92
N PHE A 390 16.73 24.47 2.16
CA PHE A 390 17.82 25.42 2.32
C PHE A 390 17.50 26.68 1.53
N ALA A 391 16.99 27.69 2.21
CA ALA A 391 16.57 28.95 1.62
C ALA A 391 17.75 29.91 1.52
N VAL A 392 17.97 30.44 0.30
CA VAL A 392 19.07 31.36 -0.01
C VAL A 392 18.51 32.77 -0.14
N ALA A 393 18.92 33.70 0.71
CA ALA A 393 18.63 35.13 0.54
C ALA A 393 19.66 35.73 -0.44
N GLN A 394 19.26 35.93 -1.70
CA GLN A 394 20.11 36.57 -2.70
C GLN A 394 19.93 38.09 -2.67
N ARG A 395 21.04 38.83 -2.48
CA ARG A 395 21.07 40.31 -2.54
C ARG A 395 21.51 40.86 -3.90
N ASP A 396 22.32 40.11 -4.64
CA ASP A 396 22.76 40.47 -6.01
C ASP A 396 22.14 39.53 -7.05
N CYS A 397 21.10 40.02 -7.71
CA CYS A 397 20.30 39.30 -8.70
C CYS A 397 20.92 39.28 -10.11
N ARG A 398 21.99 40.05 -10.34
CA ARG A 398 22.67 40.13 -11.65
C ARG A 398 23.82 39.12 -11.78
N SER A 399 24.37 38.66 -10.67
CA SER A 399 25.41 37.62 -10.63
C SER A 399 25.18 36.62 -9.50
N PRO A 400 24.06 35.89 -9.55
CA PRO A 400 23.68 34.96 -8.49
C PRO A 400 24.69 33.80 -8.41
N ARG A 401 25.18 33.50 -7.21
CA ARG A 401 26.10 32.38 -6.97
C ARG A 401 25.31 31.11 -6.66
N PRO A 402 25.63 29.97 -7.30
CA PRO A 402 25.01 28.70 -6.97
C PRO A 402 25.46 28.24 -5.59
N VAL A 403 24.51 27.66 -4.84
CA VAL A 403 24.77 27.02 -3.56
C VAL A 403 24.71 25.52 -3.76
N THR A 404 25.76 24.83 -3.31
CA THR A 404 25.79 23.37 -3.24
C THR A 404 25.35 22.95 -1.85
N VAL A 405 24.35 22.07 -1.76
CA VAL A 405 23.84 21.51 -0.50
C VAL A 405 23.75 20.00 -0.62
N GLN A 406 24.08 19.32 0.47
CA GLN A 406 23.99 17.88 0.61
C GLN A 406 23.40 17.56 1.99
N VAL A 407 22.24 16.91 2.02
CA VAL A 407 21.79 16.22 3.24
C VAL A 407 22.56 14.90 3.30
N LEU A 408 23.07 14.50 4.46
CA LEU A 408 23.84 13.27 4.59
C LEU A 408 22.91 12.09 4.88
N GLY A 409 23.17 10.92 4.30
CA GLY A 409 22.39 9.70 4.54
C GLY A 409 22.48 9.19 5.98
N ALA A 410 23.49 9.67 6.72
CA ALA A 410 23.65 9.46 8.15
C ALA A 410 22.69 10.30 9.03
N SER A 411 21.85 11.15 8.43
CA SER A 411 20.71 11.77 9.13
C SER A 411 19.71 10.69 9.55
N TYR A 412 19.00 10.88 10.66
CA TYR A 412 18.11 9.86 11.20
C TYR A 412 16.93 10.42 11.97
N LEU A 413 15.90 9.59 12.09
CA LEU A 413 14.80 9.74 13.04
C LEU A 413 15.09 8.88 14.27
N ASP A 414 14.85 9.42 15.46
CA ASP A 414 15.03 8.75 16.76
C ASP A 414 13.78 8.98 17.61
N TRP A 415 13.36 7.99 18.38
CA TRP A 415 12.19 8.11 19.24
C TRP A 415 12.35 7.25 20.50
N ASN A 416 11.45 7.41 21.47
CA ASN A 416 11.48 6.67 22.73
C ASN A 416 10.15 5.98 22.99
N GLY A 417 9.98 4.81 22.38
CA GLY A 417 8.75 4.02 22.50
C GLY A 417 7.62 4.47 21.57
N TYR A 418 6.43 3.90 21.80
CA TYR A 418 5.28 4.06 20.91
C TYR A 418 4.03 4.44 21.69
N GLN A 419 3.18 5.26 21.06
CA GLN A 419 1.86 5.57 21.59
C GLN A 419 0.98 4.31 21.63
N ARG A 420 0.07 4.25 22.61
CA ARG A 420 -0.88 3.14 22.69
C ARG A 420 -1.87 3.22 21.52
N PRO A 421 -2.21 2.09 20.87
CA PRO A 421 -3.23 2.07 19.86
C PRO A 421 -4.59 2.48 20.45
N GLN A 422 -5.32 3.28 19.71
CA GLN A 422 -6.68 3.74 20.01
C GLN A 422 -7.74 2.81 19.41
N GLY A 423 -7.34 1.84 18.59
CA GLY A 423 -8.24 0.86 17.98
C GLY A 423 -9.04 1.45 16.82
N ASN A 424 -8.41 2.37 16.09
CA ASN A 424 -8.96 3.01 14.90
C ASN A 424 -8.14 2.61 13.65
N PHE A 425 -8.56 3.03 12.46
CA PHE A 425 -7.87 2.75 11.21
C PHE A 425 -6.53 3.47 11.07
N ASP A 426 -6.28 4.55 11.83
CA ASP A 426 -5.00 5.23 11.83
C ASP A 426 -3.90 4.35 12.45
N ASP A 427 -4.27 3.47 13.38
CA ASP A 427 -3.37 2.52 14.04
C ASP A 427 -3.19 1.20 13.26
N VAL A 428 -3.98 0.95 12.23
CA VAL A 428 -3.97 -0.35 11.54
C VAL A 428 -2.63 -0.71 10.89
N PRO A 429 -1.90 0.19 10.21
CA PRO A 429 -0.63 -0.17 9.58
C PRO A 429 0.46 -0.60 10.59
N GLN A 430 0.39 -0.09 11.82
CA GLN A 430 1.37 -0.36 12.88
C GLN A 430 0.99 -1.58 13.74
N ASP A 431 -0.29 -1.72 14.08
CA ASP A 431 -0.77 -2.79 14.95
C ASP A 431 -0.66 -4.14 14.24
N PHE A 432 -0.74 -4.12 12.91
CA PHE A 432 -0.72 -5.31 12.06
C PHE A 432 0.70 -5.65 11.56
N LEU A 433 1.72 -5.24 12.31
CA LEU A 433 3.10 -5.63 12.07
C LEU A 433 3.45 -6.91 12.83
N GLY A 434 3.94 -7.94 12.11
CA GLY A 434 4.49 -9.15 12.73
C GLY A 434 3.56 -10.36 12.70
N ALA A 435 3.70 -11.23 13.70
CA ALA A 435 3.02 -12.52 13.73
C ALA A 435 1.56 -12.32 14.16
N GLY A 436 0.66 -12.47 13.20
CA GLY A 436 -0.78 -12.37 13.40
C GLY A 436 -1.51 -13.68 13.16
N GLN A 437 -2.80 -13.63 13.43
CA GLN A 437 -3.72 -14.73 13.15
C GLN A 437 -4.87 -14.21 12.27
N VAL A 438 -5.23 -14.99 11.26
CA VAL A 438 -6.44 -14.78 10.46
C VAL A 438 -7.46 -15.83 10.85
N VAL A 439 -8.67 -15.38 11.21
CA VAL A 439 -9.81 -16.28 11.44
C VAL A 439 -10.79 -16.10 10.31
N VAL A 440 -11.02 -17.13 9.48
CA VAL A 440 -11.87 -17.00 8.28
C VAL A 440 -12.87 -18.13 8.13
N ALA A 441 -14.08 -17.82 7.64
CA ALA A 441 -15.03 -18.82 7.16
C ALA A 441 -14.54 -19.39 5.82
N VAL A 442 -13.78 -20.49 5.89
CA VAL A 442 -13.09 -21.11 4.73
C VAL A 442 -14.07 -21.64 3.68
N ASP A 443 -15.25 -22.05 4.12
CA ASP A 443 -16.36 -22.57 3.33
C ASP A 443 -17.11 -21.49 2.53
N ASN A 444 -16.86 -20.20 2.81
CA ASN A 444 -17.47 -19.08 2.11
C ASN A 444 -16.45 -18.36 1.22
N PRO A 445 -16.44 -18.61 -0.12
CA PRO A 445 -15.43 -18.04 -1.03
C PRO A 445 -15.42 -16.51 -1.06
N ALA A 446 -16.58 -15.86 -0.88
CA ALA A 446 -16.65 -14.40 -0.86
C ALA A 446 -15.94 -13.83 0.37
N VAL A 447 -16.10 -14.49 1.53
CA VAL A 447 -15.42 -14.12 2.78
C VAL A 447 -13.92 -14.34 2.67
N VAL A 448 -13.48 -15.45 2.08
CA VAL A 448 -12.05 -15.70 1.82
C VAL A 448 -11.46 -14.62 0.91
N ALA A 449 -12.13 -14.30 -0.20
CA ALA A 449 -11.68 -13.28 -1.14
C ALA A 449 -11.59 -11.89 -0.49
N GLY A 450 -12.64 -11.48 0.25
CA GLY A 450 -12.66 -10.22 0.98
C GLY A 450 -11.56 -10.14 2.05
N THR A 451 -11.33 -11.24 2.77
CA THR A 451 -10.28 -11.32 3.79
C THR A 451 -8.89 -11.25 3.16
N ALA A 452 -8.67 -11.91 2.01
CA ALA A 452 -7.44 -11.81 1.25
C ALA A 452 -7.17 -10.36 0.84
N GLN A 453 -8.19 -9.66 0.36
CA GLN A 453 -8.10 -8.26 -0.06
C GLN A 453 -7.73 -7.33 1.09
N VAL A 454 -8.39 -7.47 2.25
CA VAL A 454 -8.02 -6.71 3.46
C VAL A 454 -6.60 -7.06 3.91
N LEU A 455 -6.20 -8.32 3.90
CA LEU A 455 -4.82 -8.72 4.21
C LEU A 455 -3.81 -8.13 3.22
N GLY A 456 -4.16 -8.08 1.94
CA GLY A 456 -3.38 -7.43 0.88
C GLY A 456 -3.22 -5.94 1.12
N MET A 457 -4.29 -5.25 1.50
CA MET A 457 -4.27 -3.84 1.92
C MET A 457 -3.26 -3.63 3.05
N LEU A 458 -3.31 -4.45 4.11
CA LEU A 458 -2.38 -4.36 5.23
C LEU A 458 -0.93 -4.61 4.78
N SER A 459 -0.74 -5.64 3.97
CA SER A 459 0.57 -6.04 3.44
C SER A 459 1.23 -4.97 2.56
N ARG A 460 0.45 -4.16 1.81
CA ARG A 460 0.98 -3.01 1.06
C ARG A 460 1.61 -1.95 1.95
N SER A 461 1.09 -1.80 3.17
CA SER A 461 1.55 -0.79 4.12
C SER A 461 2.68 -1.24 5.04
N GLY A 462 2.93 -2.54 5.10
CA GLY A 462 3.98 -3.12 5.93
C GLY A 462 5.35 -3.15 5.25
N GLY A 463 6.41 -3.26 6.06
CA GLY A 463 7.78 -3.45 5.58
C GLY A 463 8.13 -4.89 5.12
N ARG A 464 7.18 -5.82 5.20
CA ARG A 464 7.31 -7.24 4.77
C ARG A 464 5.93 -7.81 4.45
N PRO A 465 5.84 -8.89 3.64
CA PRO A 465 4.55 -9.53 3.40
C PRO A 465 4.03 -10.14 4.71
N LEU A 466 2.72 -10.02 4.93
CA LEU A 466 2.06 -10.60 6.11
C LEU A 466 1.71 -12.06 5.85
N LEU A 467 2.27 -12.96 6.65
CA LEU A 467 2.04 -14.41 6.57
C LEU A 467 1.44 -14.91 7.90
N PRO A 468 0.19 -14.52 8.23
CA PRO A 468 -0.45 -14.89 9.50
C PRO A 468 -0.82 -16.38 9.55
N GLU A 469 -0.91 -16.93 10.76
CA GLU A 469 -1.46 -18.26 10.98
C GLU A 469 -2.97 -18.27 10.67
N LEU A 470 -3.45 -19.29 9.97
CA LEU A 470 -4.86 -19.45 9.65
C LEU A 470 -5.55 -20.29 10.74
N LEU A 471 -6.63 -19.76 11.31
CA LEU A 471 -7.56 -20.50 12.15
C LEU A 471 -8.94 -20.55 11.46
N PRO A 472 -9.42 -21.71 11.01
CA PRO A 472 -10.75 -21.80 10.43
C PRO A 472 -11.84 -21.37 11.40
N ALA A 473 -12.78 -20.53 10.97
CA ALA A 473 -13.87 -20.03 11.83
C ALA A 473 -14.74 -21.16 12.39
N ALA A 474 -14.89 -22.26 11.65
CA ALA A 474 -15.61 -23.46 12.08
C ALA A 474 -14.98 -24.16 13.31
N GLU A 475 -13.68 -23.96 13.55
CA GLU A 475 -12.98 -24.52 14.72
C GLU A 475 -13.15 -23.66 15.99
N VAL A 476 -13.67 -22.44 15.84
CA VAL A 476 -13.88 -21.51 16.95
C VAL A 476 -15.16 -21.87 17.72
N LYS A 477 -14.98 -22.52 18.88
CA LYS A 477 -16.10 -22.85 19.78
C LYS A 477 -16.62 -21.67 20.60
N ASN A 478 -15.75 -20.72 20.96
CA ASN A 478 -16.11 -19.57 21.79
C ASN A 478 -15.46 -18.28 21.30
N TRP A 479 -16.24 -17.43 20.64
CA TRP A 479 -15.79 -16.14 20.11
C TRP A 479 -15.45 -15.11 21.18
N ALA A 480 -15.97 -15.26 22.40
CA ALA A 480 -15.56 -14.44 23.54
C ALA A 480 -14.17 -14.86 24.07
N ASN A 481 -13.74 -16.11 23.79
CA ASN A 481 -12.45 -16.64 24.20
C ASN A 481 -11.69 -17.33 23.05
N LEU A 482 -11.14 -16.54 22.12
CA LEU A 482 -10.34 -17.08 21.01
C LEU A 482 -9.03 -17.71 21.49
N PRO A 483 -8.58 -18.82 20.87
CA PRO A 483 -7.33 -19.47 21.22
C PRO A 483 -6.13 -18.56 20.85
N GLN A 484 -5.07 -18.67 21.65
CA GLN A 484 -3.84 -17.87 21.55
C GLN A 484 -4.04 -16.36 21.77
N ARG A 485 -2.94 -15.59 21.88
CA ARG A 485 -2.95 -14.12 21.89
C ARG A 485 -1.89 -13.62 20.92
N PRO A 486 -2.20 -13.59 19.61
CA PRO A 486 -1.27 -13.08 18.60
C PRO A 486 -1.08 -11.57 18.77
N GLN A 487 -0.12 -10.99 18.02
CA GLN A 487 0.10 -9.55 18.05
C GLN A 487 -1.09 -8.78 17.46
N TRP A 488 -1.76 -9.36 16.48
CA TRP A 488 -2.95 -8.82 15.84
C TRP A 488 -3.85 -9.93 15.28
N ARG A 489 -5.12 -9.59 15.02
CA ARG A 489 -6.11 -10.49 14.40
C ARG A 489 -6.85 -9.85 13.24
N LEU A 490 -7.03 -10.61 12.16
CA LEU A 490 -7.98 -10.29 11.10
C LEU A 490 -9.07 -11.36 11.08
N LEU A 491 -10.32 -10.96 11.25
CA LEU A 491 -11.48 -11.83 11.27
C LEU A 491 -12.27 -11.58 9.98
N GLY A 492 -12.52 -12.63 9.20
CA GLY A 492 -13.44 -12.64 8.07
C GLY A 492 -14.54 -13.64 8.34
N THR A 493 -15.70 -13.18 8.79
CA THR A 493 -16.73 -14.09 9.29
C THR A 493 -18.12 -13.66 8.85
N GLU A 494 -19.05 -14.59 8.98
CA GLU A 494 -20.48 -14.33 8.84
C GLU A 494 -21.01 -13.42 9.98
N PRO A 495 -22.13 -12.71 9.76
CA PRO A 495 -22.70 -11.79 10.73
C PRO A 495 -23.23 -12.44 12.02
N GLY A 496 -23.40 -13.76 12.06
CA GLY A 496 -23.89 -14.48 13.23
C GLY A 496 -22.93 -14.49 14.43
N VAL A 497 -21.68 -14.06 14.23
CA VAL A 497 -20.65 -14.02 15.26
C VAL A 497 -20.86 -12.85 16.23
N ARG A 498 -20.89 -13.15 17.54
CA ARG A 498 -21.04 -12.13 18.59
C ARG A 498 -19.68 -11.69 19.12
N LEU A 499 -19.34 -10.44 18.88
CA LEU A 499 -18.12 -9.79 19.37
C LEU A 499 -18.48 -8.44 20.03
N ASN A 500 -17.59 -7.94 20.90
CA ASN A 500 -17.71 -6.58 21.43
C ASN A 500 -17.14 -5.57 20.43
N SER A 501 -17.78 -5.50 19.26
CA SER A 501 -17.41 -4.63 18.15
C SER A 501 -18.15 -3.28 18.23
N PRO A 502 -17.67 -2.24 17.52
CA PRO A 502 -18.35 -0.94 17.44
C PRO A 502 -19.81 -1.03 16.98
N ILE A 503 -20.08 -1.86 15.96
CA ILE A 503 -21.41 -2.22 15.47
C ILE A 503 -21.64 -3.70 15.72
N ARG A 504 -22.73 -4.02 16.42
CA ARG A 504 -23.20 -5.38 16.68
C ARG A 504 -23.97 -5.86 15.45
N LEU A 505 -23.48 -6.94 14.85
CA LEU A 505 -24.15 -7.58 13.72
C LEU A 505 -25.29 -8.48 14.20
N GLY A 506 -26.24 -8.75 13.31
CA GLY A 506 -27.44 -9.57 13.61
C GLY A 506 -28.64 -8.79 14.15
N GLN A 507 -28.55 -7.47 14.25
CA GLN A 507 -29.67 -6.58 14.61
C GLN A 507 -29.70 -5.36 13.68
N SER A 508 -30.87 -4.71 13.56
CA SER A 508 -30.96 -3.41 12.90
C SER A 508 -30.22 -2.36 13.72
N PHE A 509 -29.50 -1.46 13.05
CA PHE A 509 -28.73 -0.40 13.70
C PHE A 509 -28.84 0.92 12.93
N GLU A 510 -28.61 2.00 13.66
CA GLU A 510 -28.58 3.36 13.14
C GLU A 510 -27.35 4.08 13.69
N ILE A 511 -26.67 4.85 12.86
CA ILE A 511 -25.58 5.74 13.27
C ILE A 511 -26.15 7.14 13.38
N ILE A 512 -26.06 7.73 14.57
CA ILE A 512 -26.60 9.06 14.87
C ILE A 512 -25.49 10.00 15.33
N ASN A 513 -25.62 11.27 14.98
CA ASN A 513 -24.84 12.33 15.61
C ASN A 513 -25.51 12.72 16.94
N PRO A 514 -24.85 12.56 18.09
CA PRO A 514 -25.46 12.79 19.40
C PRO A 514 -25.79 14.26 19.68
N ILE A 515 -25.13 15.20 18.99
CA ILE A 515 -25.31 16.65 19.19
C ILE A 515 -26.62 17.13 18.57
N ASN A 516 -26.90 16.75 17.33
CA ASN A 516 -28.08 17.21 16.59
C ASN A 516 -29.16 16.12 16.41
N GLN A 517 -28.93 14.91 16.93
CA GLN A 517 -29.82 13.75 16.83
C GLN A 517 -30.18 13.33 15.39
N ARG A 518 -29.38 13.76 14.40
CA ARG A 518 -29.60 13.40 13.00
C ARG A 518 -29.07 12.00 12.74
N THR A 519 -29.90 11.14 12.16
CA THR A 519 -29.49 9.84 11.61
C THR A 519 -28.64 10.05 10.36
N LEU A 520 -27.45 9.49 10.37
CA LEU A 520 -26.49 9.56 9.27
C LEU A 520 -26.51 8.28 8.43
N LEU A 521 -26.77 7.14 9.07
CA LEU A 521 -26.92 5.84 8.42
C LEU A 521 -28.00 5.04 9.14
N GLN A 522 -28.87 4.37 8.38
CA GLN A 522 -29.86 3.45 8.89
C GLN A 522 -29.82 2.15 8.09
N ALA A 523 -29.64 1.02 8.78
CA ALA A 523 -29.70 -0.29 8.16
C ALA A 523 -31.17 -0.72 8.01
N GLU A 524 -31.75 -0.45 6.83
CA GLU A 524 -33.14 -0.79 6.50
C GLU A 524 -33.31 -2.28 6.12
N PRO A 525 -34.43 -2.92 6.48
CA PRO A 525 -34.73 -4.29 6.05
C PRO A 525 -34.62 -4.44 4.53
N GLY A 526 -33.69 -5.28 4.07
CA GLY A 526 -33.42 -5.52 2.64
C GLY A 526 -32.17 -4.82 2.09
N ALA A 527 -31.59 -3.85 2.80
CA ALA A 527 -30.28 -3.34 2.44
C ALA A 527 -29.19 -4.40 2.70
N SER A 528 -28.10 -4.35 1.93
CA SER A 528 -26.89 -5.13 2.21
C SER A 528 -25.71 -4.19 2.33
N ILE A 529 -24.98 -4.25 3.44
CA ILE A 529 -23.88 -3.33 3.74
C ILE A 529 -22.69 -4.18 4.14
N GLY A 530 -21.56 -4.02 3.49
CA GLY A 530 -20.31 -4.61 3.95
C GLY A 530 -19.67 -3.74 5.02
N LEU A 531 -19.09 -4.37 6.03
CA LEU A 531 -18.50 -3.69 7.18
C LEU A 531 -17.06 -4.15 7.39
N LEU A 532 -16.16 -3.19 7.57
CA LEU A 532 -14.86 -3.41 8.18
C LEU A 532 -14.81 -2.62 9.48
N GLN A 533 -14.47 -3.28 10.59
CA GLN A 533 -14.43 -2.66 11.91
C GLN A 533 -13.05 -2.86 12.56
N ALA A 534 -12.46 -1.80 13.07
CA ALA A 534 -11.24 -1.81 13.88
C ALA A 534 -11.60 -1.67 15.37
N PHE A 535 -11.06 -2.54 16.22
CA PHE A 535 -11.25 -2.48 17.68
C PHE A 535 -10.24 -3.38 18.40
N SER A 536 -10.19 -3.30 19.73
CA SER A 536 -9.42 -4.25 20.55
C SER A 536 -10.32 -5.37 21.07
N HIS A 537 -10.00 -6.63 20.76
CA HIS A 537 -10.67 -7.81 21.31
C HIS A 537 -9.68 -8.57 22.20
N GLN A 538 -10.00 -8.69 23.49
CA GLN A 538 -9.11 -9.34 24.49
C GLN A 538 -7.71 -8.69 24.60
N GLY A 539 -7.61 -7.39 24.35
CA GLY A 539 -6.34 -6.67 24.33
C GLY A 539 -5.52 -6.86 23.06
N VAL A 540 -6.07 -7.55 22.05
CA VAL A 540 -5.43 -7.76 20.74
C VAL A 540 -6.09 -6.84 19.70
N PRO A 541 -5.32 -6.01 18.97
CA PRO A 541 -5.82 -5.26 17.81
C PRO A 541 -6.50 -6.19 16.81
N THR A 542 -7.74 -5.89 16.49
CA THR A 542 -8.60 -6.77 15.70
C THR A 542 -9.27 -5.97 14.59
N LEU A 543 -9.14 -6.47 13.36
CA LEU A 543 -9.92 -6.05 12.21
C LEU A 543 -10.98 -7.10 11.94
N TRP A 544 -12.21 -6.68 11.76
CA TRP A 544 -13.33 -7.59 11.47
C TRP A 544 -14.04 -7.17 10.20
N LEU A 545 -13.90 -8.01 9.17
CA LEU A 545 -14.62 -7.94 7.92
C LEU A 545 -15.85 -8.84 7.98
N SER A 546 -17.02 -8.26 7.74
CA SER A 546 -18.30 -8.96 7.68
C SER A 546 -19.31 -8.13 6.87
N TRP A 547 -20.58 -8.53 6.84
CA TRP A 547 -21.65 -7.80 6.19
C TRP A 547 -22.91 -7.77 7.07
N TRP A 548 -23.83 -6.90 6.72
CA TRP A 548 -25.19 -6.84 7.21
C TRP A 548 -26.14 -7.04 6.03
N GLY A 549 -27.25 -7.74 6.23
CA GLY A 549 -28.23 -8.04 5.18
C GLY A 549 -28.03 -9.40 4.52
N GLU A 550 -28.74 -9.61 3.41
CA GLU A 550 -28.89 -10.92 2.77
C GLU A 550 -27.83 -11.24 1.71
N GLN A 551 -27.08 -10.26 1.22
CA GLN A 551 -26.10 -10.47 0.14
C GLN A 551 -24.67 -10.65 0.67
N PRO A 552 -24.16 -11.89 0.83
CA PRO A 552 -22.79 -12.13 1.31
C PRO A 552 -21.71 -11.62 0.35
N GLN A 553 -22.03 -11.45 -0.94
CA GLN A 553 -21.07 -10.99 -1.94
C GLN A 553 -20.55 -9.56 -1.67
N VAL A 554 -21.29 -8.76 -0.91
CA VAL A 554 -20.88 -7.40 -0.52
C VAL A 554 -19.59 -7.42 0.31
N VAL A 555 -19.29 -8.52 1.03
CA VAL A 555 -18.01 -8.64 1.76
C VAL A 555 -16.80 -8.68 0.82
N ALA A 556 -16.89 -9.41 -0.29
CA ALA A 556 -15.82 -9.45 -1.29
C ALA A 556 -15.69 -8.10 -1.99
N GLN A 557 -16.80 -7.40 -2.25
CA GLN A 557 -16.77 -6.05 -2.80
C GLN A 557 -16.13 -5.05 -1.83
N THR A 558 -16.42 -5.18 -0.53
CA THR A 558 -15.83 -4.35 0.53
C THR A 558 -14.32 -4.50 0.56
N GLY A 559 -13.83 -5.74 0.55
CA GLY A 559 -12.40 -6.02 0.43
C GLY A 559 -11.81 -5.41 -0.84
N ALA A 560 -12.47 -5.56 -1.99
CA ALA A 560 -11.97 -5.10 -3.29
C ALA A 560 -11.84 -3.58 -3.37
N VAL A 561 -12.88 -2.84 -2.93
CA VAL A 561 -12.88 -1.38 -2.87
C VAL A 561 -11.76 -0.89 -1.97
N LEU A 562 -11.58 -1.51 -0.80
CA LEU A 562 -10.53 -1.14 0.15
C LEU A 562 -9.13 -1.50 -0.34
N ALA A 563 -8.96 -2.60 -1.06
CA ALA A 563 -7.66 -3.06 -1.54
C ALA A 563 -7.19 -2.36 -2.82
N ASP A 564 -8.00 -1.51 -3.44
CA ASP A 564 -7.65 -0.83 -4.69
C ASP A 564 -6.49 0.18 -4.49
N PRO A 565 -5.30 -0.09 -5.04
CA PRO A 565 -4.15 0.79 -4.88
C PRO A 565 -4.27 2.09 -5.69
N VAL A 566 -5.13 2.14 -6.72
CA VAL A 566 -5.31 3.33 -7.56
C VAL A 566 -6.13 4.37 -6.82
N ALA A 567 -7.24 3.94 -6.22
CA ALA A 567 -8.11 4.82 -5.43
C ALA A 567 -7.44 5.33 -4.14
N SER A 568 -6.39 4.64 -3.65
CA SER A 568 -5.64 5.01 -2.45
C SER A 568 -6.52 5.18 -1.19
N LEU A 569 -7.69 4.52 -1.15
CA LEU A 569 -8.70 4.65 -0.09
C LEU A 569 -8.17 4.23 1.26
N VAL A 570 -7.26 3.25 1.26
CA VAL A 570 -6.50 2.79 2.42
C VAL A 570 -5.87 3.95 3.21
N ASN A 571 -5.34 4.95 2.50
CA ASN A 571 -4.69 6.11 3.12
C ASN A 571 -5.68 7.18 3.58
N GLN A 572 -6.96 7.02 3.25
CA GLN A 572 -8.05 7.92 3.62
C GLN A 572 -8.95 7.35 4.72
N LEU A 573 -8.72 6.10 5.14
CA LEU A 573 -9.49 5.48 6.20
C LEU A 573 -9.30 6.23 7.52
N GLN A 574 -10.40 6.67 8.12
CA GLN A 574 -10.44 7.37 9.40
C GLN A 574 -11.49 6.71 10.31
N GLY A 575 -11.39 6.96 11.61
CA GLY A 575 -12.31 6.37 12.59
C GLY A 575 -12.09 4.87 12.73
N ASN A 576 -13.13 4.11 13.08
CA ASN A 576 -13.00 2.70 13.43
C ASN A 576 -14.03 1.78 12.75
N VAL A 577 -14.93 2.33 11.94
CA VAL A 577 -15.84 1.54 11.09
C VAL A 577 -15.88 2.08 9.68
N VAL A 578 -15.83 1.18 8.70
CA VAL A 578 -16.10 1.46 7.29
C VAL A 578 -17.33 0.68 6.87
N THR A 579 -18.22 1.33 6.13
CA THR A 579 -19.38 0.71 5.49
C THR A 579 -19.28 0.83 3.99
N VAL A 580 -19.58 -0.25 3.25
CA VAL A 580 -19.58 -0.28 1.79
C VAL A 580 -20.92 -0.80 1.29
N THR A 581 -21.53 -0.12 0.33
CA THR A 581 -22.79 -0.52 -0.30
C THR A 581 -22.55 -1.49 -1.47
N PRO A 582 -23.59 -2.19 -1.97
CA PRO A 582 -23.46 -3.07 -3.14
C PRO A 582 -23.09 -2.30 -4.42
N GLN A 583 -23.29 -0.98 -4.45
CA GLN A 583 -22.86 -0.12 -5.55
C GLN A 583 -21.38 0.28 -5.44
N GLY A 584 -20.70 -0.07 -4.35
CA GLY A 584 -19.30 0.26 -4.10
C GLY A 584 -19.08 1.65 -3.50
N SER A 585 -20.15 2.35 -3.09
CA SER A 585 -19.99 3.58 -2.29
C SER A 585 -19.50 3.19 -0.90
N PHE A 586 -18.54 3.95 -0.36
CA PHE A 586 -17.98 3.70 0.95
C PHE A 586 -18.10 4.94 1.83
N ASP A 587 -18.30 4.72 3.12
CA ASP A 587 -18.29 5.75 4.16
C ASP A 587 -17.47 5.26 5.35
N TYR A 588 -16.90 6.19 6.12
CA TYR A 588 -16.16 5.89 7.34
C TYR A 588 -16.78 6.59 8.54
N TRP A 589 -16.67 5.96 9.70
CA TRP A 589 -17.33 6.37 10.92
C TRP A 589 -16.35 6.28 12.08
N ASN A 590 -16.27 7.36 12.85
CA ASN A 590 -15.62 7.32 14.15
C ASN A 590 -16.66 7.13 15.25
N LEU A 591 -16.82 5.88 15.66
CA LEU A 591 -17.67 5.42 16.75
C LEU A 591 -16.87 5.26 18.06
N THR A 592 -15.64 5.78 18.14
CA THR A 592 -14.88 5.88 19.40
C THR A 592 -15.20 7.22 20.09
N GLY A 593 -15.36 7.19 21.42
CA GLY A 593 -15.71 8.38 22.20
C GLY A 593 -17.14 8.88 21.98
N ASP A 594 -17.35 10.19 22.11
CA ASP A 594 -18.68 10.84 22.05
C ASP A 594 -19.00 11.49 20.68
N THR A 595 -18.23 11.23 19.62
CA THR A 595 -18.43 11.86 18.30
C THR A 595 -19.68 11.37 17.57
N LEU A 596 -19.90 10.05 17.55
CA LEU A 596 -21.05 9.39 16.92
C LEU A 596 -21.51 8.23 17.81
N ARG A 597 -22.81 7.92 17.78
CA ARG A 597 -23.38 6.81 18.57
C ARG A 597 -24.16 5.85 17.68
N VAL A 598 -24.10 4.57 18.04
CA VAL A 598 -24.93 3.54 17.42
C VAL A 598 -26.19 3.33 18.26
N ARG A 599 -27.36 3.38 17.61
CA ARG A 599 -28.66 3.10 18.22
C ARG A 599 -29.21 1.80 17.63
N TYR A 600 -29.72 0.92 18.49
CA TYR A 600 -30.39 -0.31 18.09
C TYR A 600 -31.90 -0.15 18.33
N PRO A 601 -32.69 0.22 17.31
CA PRO A 601 -34.11 0.58 17.48
C PRO A 601 -34.96 -0.54 18.06
N ASN A 602 -34.55 -1.80 17.83
CA ASN A 602 -35.27 -2.99 18.29
C ASN A 602 -34.80 -3.54 19.64
N GLU A 603 -33.75 -2.97 20.26
CA GLU A 603 -33.33 -3.40 21.60
C GLU A 603 -34.33 -2.87 22.65
N LEU A 604 -34.97 -3.80 23.36
CA LEU A 604 -35.82 -3.50 24.51
C LEU A 604 -34.98 -2.87 25.63
N ASN A 605 -34.98 -1.55 25.68
CA ASN A 605 -34.32 -0.81 26.75
C ASN A 605 -35.16 -0.91 28.04
N TRP A 606 -34.82 -1.88 28.90
CA TRP A 606 -35.49 -2.10 30.18
C TRP A 606 -35.56 -0.85 31.04
N TRP A 607 -34.57 0.05 30.97
CA TRP A 607 -34.61 1.33 31.65
C TRP A 607 -35.74 2.24 31.15
N LEU A 608 -35.96 2.24 29.84
CA LEU A 608 -37.01 3.01 29.17
C LEU A 608 -38.40 2.42 29.48
N LEU A 609 -38.52 1.09 29.52
CA LEU A 609 -39.68 0.36 30.03
C LEU A 609 -39.95 0.68 31.51
N PHE A 610 -38.94 0.59 32.37
CA PHE A 610 -39.07 0.88 33.80
C PHE A 610 -39.48 2.33 34.02
N ARG A 611 -38.94 3.28 33.25
CA ARG A 611 -39.30 4.70 33.33
C ARG A 611 -40.73 4.95 32.84
N ARG A 612 -41.14 4.30 31.74
CA ARG A 612 -42.49 4.42 31.16
C ARG A 612 -43.56 3.80 32.06
N TYR A 613 -43.27 2.67 32.70
CA TYR A 613 -44.22 1.93 33.53
C TYR A 613 -43.93 2.04 35.03
N ARG A 614 -43.12 3.01 35.48
CA ARG A 614 -42.67 3.09 36.89
C ARG A 614 -43.84 3.05 37.88
N TRP A 615 -44.93 3.73 37.55
CA TRP A 615 -46.10 3.83 38.41
C TRP A 615 -46.94 2.54 38.40
N VAL A 616 -47.01 1.86 37.26
CA VAL A 616 -47.69 0.56 37.16
C VAL A 616 -46.91 -0.50 37.95
N LEU A 617 -45.59 -0.53 37.80
CA LEU A 617 -44.71 -1.42 38.55
C LEU A 617 -44.74 -1.14 40.06
N LEU A 618 -44.76 0.13 40.46
CA LEU A 618 -44.88 0.54 41.87
C LEU A 618 -46.24 0.14 42.46
N GLY A 619 -47.33 0.32 41.71
CA GLY A 619 -48.67 -0.13 42.09
C GLY A 619 -48.75 -1.65 42.27
N LEU A 620 -48.16 -2.40 41.33
CA LEU A 620 -48.07 -3.87 41.42
C LEU A 620 -47.28 -4.31 42.67
N PHE A 621 -46.16 -3.63 42.96
CA PHE A 621 -45.34 -3.89 44.14
C PHE A 621 -46.09 -3.62 45.45
N LEU A 622 -46.91 -2.56 45.49
CA LEU A 622 -47.75 -2.25 46.65
C LEU A 622 -48.84 -3.31 46.86
N VAL A 623 -49.47 -3.79 45.79
CA VAL A 623 -50.48 -4.86 45.87
C VAL A 623 -49.85 -6.17 46.34
N ILE A 624 -48.72 -6.58 45.74
CA ILE A 624 -48.01 -7.80 46.14
C ILE A 624 -47.52 -7.67 47.59
N GLY A 625 -46.92 -6.53 47.95
CA GLY A 625 -46.47 -6.24 49.30
C GLY A 625 -47.62 -6.26 50.32
N GLY A 626 -48.78 -5.71 49.97
CA GLY A 626 -49.99 -5.76 50.79
C GLY A 626 -50.50 -7.18 51.00
N ILE A 627 -50.54 -8.01 49.94
CA ILE A 627 -50.92 -9.44 50.04
C ILE A 627 -49.93 -10.21 50.92
N LEU A 628 -48.63 -9.93 50.77
CA LEU A 628 -47.59 -10.59 51.56
C LEU A 628 -47.67 -10.21 53.04
N ALA A 629 -47.85 -8.92 53.33
CA ALA A 629 -48.06 -8.39 54.68
C ALA A 629 -49.33 -8.97 55.30
N TRP A 630 -50.42 -9.07 54.54
CA TRP A 630 -51.66 -9.70 54.98
C TRP A 630 -51.47 -11.18 55.32
N ARG A 631 -50.74 -11.94 54.48
CA ARG A 631 -50.42 -13.35 54.77
C ARG A 631 -49.53 -13.49 56.00
N LEU A 632 -48.54 -12.64 56.17
CA LEU A 632 -47.68 -12.61 57.36
C LEU A 632 -48.49 -12.30 58.63
N TYR A 633 -49.40 -11.33 58.55
CA TYR A 633 -50.33 -11.00 59.64
C TYR A 633 -51.22 -12.18 60.01
N GLN A 634 -51.81 -12.89 59.04
CA GLN A 634 -52.61 -14.09 59.31
C GLN A 634 -51.80 -15.22 59.94
N LYS A 635 -50.52 -15.36 59.57
CA LYS A 635 -49.65 -16.42 60.08
C LYS A 635 -49.13 -16.14 61.49
N LEU A 636 -48.91 -14.87 61.83
CA LEU A 636 -48.42 -14.42 63.15
C LEU A 636 -49.56 -14.10 64.13
N GLY A 637 -50.77 -13.79 63.64
CA GLY A 637 -51.93 -13.43 64.45
C GLY A 637 -52.76 -14.60 64.99
N ARG A 638 -52.42 -15.87 64.69
CA ARG A 638 -53.03 -17.03 65.36
C ARG A 638 -52.46 -17.14 66.77
N GLN A 639 -53.14 -16.54 67.75
CA GLN A 639 -52.90 -16.78 69.17
C GLN A 639 -53.02 -18.28 69.49
N ALA A 640 -52.05 -18.77 70.27
CA ALA A 640 -52.02 -20.13 70.80
C ALA A 640 -53.28 -20.38 71.64
N GLN A 641 -54.12 -21.33 71.23
CA GLN A 641 -55.17 -21.87 72.10
C GLN A 641 -54.50 -22.49 73.33
N ALA A 642 -54.93 -22.05 74.51
CA ALA A 642 -54.45 -22.57 75.78
C ALA A 642 -54.75 -24.07 75.91
N PRO A 643 -53.81 -24.89 76.42
CA PRO A 643 -54.00 -26.32 76.53
C PRO A 643 -55.12 -26.64 77.53
N THR A 644 -56.07 -27.46 77.09
CA THR A 644 -57.12 -28.04 77.92
C THR A 644 -56.48 -28.92 79.01
N PRO A 645 -56.83 -28.74 80.30
CA PRO A 645 -56.28 -29.56 81.38
C PRO A 645 -56.86 -30.99 81.31
N PRO A 646 -56.09 -32.02 81.72
CA PRO A 646 -56.56 -33.39 81.76
C PRO A 646 -57.32 -33.68 83.06
N THR A 647 -57.98 -34.84 83.06
CA THR A 647 -58.67 -35.58 84.15
C THR A 647 -60.18 -35.32 84.26
N SER A 648 -61.03 -36.31 84.54
CA SER A 648 -60.81 -37.69 85.05
C SER A 648 -61.88 -38.65 84.53
#